data_AF-A0A8B9ETQ2-F1
#
_entry.id   AF-A0A8B9ETQ2-F1
#
_cell.length_a   1.000
_cell.length_b   1.000
_cell.length_c   1.000
_cell.angle_alpha   90.00
_cell.angle_beta   90.00
_cell.angle_gamma   90.00
#
_symmetry.space_group_name_H-M   'P 1'
#
loop_
_entity.id
_entity.type
_entity.pdbx_description
1 polymer ?
#
loop_
_entity_poly.entity_id
_entity_poly.type
_entity_poly.pdbx_seq_one_letter_code
_entity_poly.pdbx_strand_id
1 'polypeptide(L)'
;RKQGNSGFKKGTQRKPKSLPPLDPEVLSVFMPPFISRDDTQVMNAGNSLNKSKRRSFRKKKERPKVENVKSLNVEQKAPDTEDITVPKDIDLLGLPQLCFPGGLYITSESKEDHIHFLVFTDVCGNRTYGAVAQYYQPLQVCYFTHPGKMPVCFVPFAVCVISRYPYFNALKDCLSCLLVQLRPLQDLDVEEHIKEFSAKLFLIPSPPPGPLHLVFNMKPLQIIIPSREDPDSPIIDLDLHLPLLCFRPEQVLQIMTCILTEQKIVFFSSDWALLTLVAECFMLYLHPLQWQHTFVPLLSRQMLDFVMAPTSFLMGCHTDHFEEVSMEIEDLVLINIDNGDIAHSKMAEEEPEIPDVPAQAAEAFIKRVESLQLHYDLELCHLRASTDLGELQMRRRAWQQKLNTEVQQTALQLIVNIFREVKDHLNYEHRVFNSEEFLKTRAIGDQPFYRKVLETYMFHSFLKARLNRKMDAFARMDLSTQTEEDRFNLMFHTPRRLTMEKMASKRFNPQYVVSRRMVISMPDLQEIRLPEAPTRKSSLRKLECTFCLLSAVRMPSKSTSTFKIPEIHFPLIFQCVHSYYTDFYNHLSKAINTLPPDNSALLARYFYLRGLISLMQGKLLNALSDFQNLDKTDLRIFPTDLVRKIVETMAPAERLQADRKPELKKLISRVMENQREVMKIDDHVKNFELPKTHMQLDDFVKRIQESGIVKDIDTIHRLFDALTVGHQKQIDPETFRDFYNYWKETEAEAQEVNLPPTVIQHLDKNECVYKLSSSVKTNYGVGKIALTQKRLFLLTEGGRPGYAQIAAFRDIEDVKSTTVAFLLLRIPTLRIKTLSKKEVFEANLKTECDLWYLIVKEMWAGKKMADDHKDPQYIQQALTNVLLMDAVVGALQSSKTIYAASKLSYFDRMKNEVPMMVPKTTSETLKHKINPSAGETFPQAIDVLLYTPGHLDPSERPGNAHPKLWCALSEGKAVVFDASTWSIQQHCFKMGRSKLTCMIMVEQSQVWIGSQDSNIYIINTHSMSCNKQLNDHRSDVTDIVVDKKSGIPSSLDGAVIAWNISTLKVNRVFQLPCQNLTSIKLHNDQLWCCTGSCILVVSTHEFQLQLKIEHHLKDVCSHFLCFQLFPEVFYLNLWASYSGSSDLYIWNTKDFSSPPQKIHLQDCSEITCMIRVKAQMWVGSSARLQGKSKGKIYVVSAEKKTVEKELVGHADTVRALCSAEDRYVLSGSGREEGKIAIWKAE
;
A
#
# COMPACT_ATOMS: atom_id res chain seq x y z
N ARG A 1 -34.24 71.72 -7.84
CA ARG A 1 -34.24 73.00 -8.60
C ARG A 1 -32.95 73.04 -9.45
N LYS A 2 -33.11 73.28 -10.76
CA LYS A 2 -32.18 73.74 -11.84
C LYS A 2 -30.75 74.16 -11.42
N GLN A 3 -29.67 74.10 -12.20
CA GLN A 3 -29.25 73.62 -13.54
C GLN A 3 -27.73 73.97 -13.60
N GLY A 4 -26.90 73.26 -14.38
CA GLY A 4 -25.56 73.78 -14.74
C GLY A 4 -24.61 72.74 -15.34
N ASN A 5 -24.70 72.56 -16.65
CA ASN A 5 -23.88 71.70 -17.51
C ASN A 5 -22.40 72.14 -17.61
N SER A 6 -21.47 71.19 -17.57
CA SER A 6 -20.30 71.14 -18.47
C SER A 6 -19.79 69.71 -18.59
N GLY A 7 -20.22 69.00 -19.65
CA GLY A 7 -19.75 67.66 -19.96
C GLY A 7 -18.41 67.68 -20.68
N PHE A 8 -17.39 67.08 -20.08
CA PHE A 8 -16.18 66.64 -20.77
C PHE A 8 -16.44 65.26 -21.41
N LYS A 9 -16.49 65.22 -22.74
CA LYS A 9 -16.47 63.97 -23.53
C LYS A 9 -15.10 63.28 -23.33
N LYS A 10 -15.06 62.17 -22.60
CA LYS A 10 -13.97 61.19 -22.72
C LYS A 10 -14.14 60.44 -24.03
N GLY A 11 -13.10 60.46 -24.87
CA GLY A 11 -13.07 59.78 -26.16
C GLY A 11 -13.25 58.28 -26.01
N THR A 12 -14.31 57.76 -26.61
CA THR A 12 -14.48 56.34 -26.90
C THR A 12 -13.44 55.95 -27.96
N GLN A 13 -12.40 55.22 -27.55
CA GLN A 13 -11.64 54.40 -28.49
C GLN A 13 -12.62 53.44 -29.16
N ARG A 14 -12.87 53.64 -30.45
CA ARG A 14 -13.59 52.68 -31.29
C ARG A 14 -12.81 51.36 -31.26
N LYS A 15 -13.33 50.32 -30.59
CA LYS A 15 -12.88 48.94 -30.80
C LYS A 15 -12.92 48.67 -32.32
N PRO A 16 -11.86 48.12 -32.94
CA PRO A 16 -11.91 47.75 -34.35
C PRO A 16 -13.05 46.76 -34.56
N LYS A 17 -13.87 46.96 -35.60
CA LYS A 17 -14.93 46.03 -35.97
C LYS A 17 -14.27 44.70 -36.35
N SER A 18 -14.30 43.71 -35.45
CA SER A 18 -13.91 42.35 -35.76
C SER A 18 -14.86 41.79 -36.82
N LEU A 19 -14.31 41.13 -37.84
CA LEU A 19 -15.08 40.33 -38.78
C LEU A 19 -15.88 39.26 -38.00
N PRO A 20 -17.06 38.83 -38.49
CA PRO A 20 -17.84 37.80 -37.82
C PRO A 20 -17.01 36.50 -37.65
N PRO A 21 -17.18 35.77 -36.53
CA PRO A 21 -16.48 34.52 -36.32
C PRO A 21 -16.84 33.51 -37.40
N LEU A 22 -15.86 32.70 -37.80
CA LEU A 22 -16.05 31.56 -38.70
C LEU A 22 -16.28 30.29 -37.88
N ASP A 23 -16.98 29.32 -38.46
CA ASP A 23 -17.12 27.99 -37.88
C ASP A 23 -15.85 27.17 -38.17
N PRO A 24 -15.11 26.72 -37.14
CA PRO A 24 -13.94 25.88 -37.35
C PRO A 24 -14.35 24.49 -37.85
N GLU A 25 -13.61 23.94 -38.82
CA GLU A 25 -13.85 22.61 -39.36
C GLU A 25 -12.58 21.74 -39.33
N VAL A 26 -12.76 20.42 -39.26
CA VAL A 26 -11.65 19.46 -39.37
C VAL A 26 -11.25 19.33 -40.84
N LEU A 27 -10.07 19.86 -41.18
CA LEU A 27 -9.53 19.79 -42.56
C LEU A 27 -9.03 18.40 -42.93
N SER A 28 -8.32 17.75 -42.01
CA SER A 28 -7.71 16.44 -42.22
C SER A 28 -7.56 15.69 -40.88
N VAL A 29 -7.72 14.37 -40.93
CA VAL A 29 -7.42 13.47 -39.80
C VAL A 29 -6.39 12.46 -40.27
N PHE A 30 -5.28 12.40 -39.55
CA PHE A 30 -4.18 11.48 -39.82
C PHE A 30 -4.16 10.39 -38.76
N MET A 31 -4.43 9.16 -39.19
CA MET A 31 -4.45 7.99 -38.31
C MET A 31 -3.41 6.96 -38.80
N PRO A 32 -2.24 6.90 -38.17
CA PRO A 32 -1.25 5.86 -38.43
C PRO A 32 -1.81 4.46 -38.06
N PRO A 33 -1.31 3.36 -38.65
CA PRO A 33 -0.15 3.30 -39.54
C PRO A 33 -0.49 3.67 -40.99
N PHE A 34 0.38 4.45 -41.63
CA PHE A 34 0.25 4.81 -43.05
C PHE A 34 0.74 3.72 -44.02
N ILE A 35 1.06 2.53 -43.50
CA ILE A 35 1.62 1.40 -44.25
C ILE A 35 0.78 0.15 -43.93
N SER A 36 0.19 -0.49 -44.94
CA SER A 36 -0.46 -1.79 -44.82
C SER A 36 0.50 -2.92 -45.21
N ARG A 37 0.36 -4.10 -44.58
CA ARG A 37 1.09 -5.33 -44.96
C ARG A 37 0.79 -5.79 -46.40
N ASP A 38 -0.35 -5.38 -46.96
CA ASP A 38 -0.85 -5.84 -48.26
C ASP A 38 -0.11 -5.26 -49.49
N ASP A 39 0.76 -4.25 -49.31
CA ASP A 39 1.55 -3.67 -50.42
C ASP A 39 2.65 -4.62 -50.96
N THR A 40 2.80 -5.82 -50.39
CA THR A 40 3.79 -6.82 -50.81
C THR A 40 3.32 -7.78 -51.91
N GLN A 41 2.02 -7.84 -52.24
CA GLN A 41 1.53 -8.79 -53.26
C GLN A 41 1.45 -8.24 -54.68
N VAL A 42 1.63 -6.92 -54.90
CA VAL A 42 1.41 -6.31 -56.23
C VAL A 42 2.68 -6.23 -57.10
N MET A 43 3.86 -6.61 -56.60
CA MET A 43 5.11 -6.54 -57.39
C MET A 43 5.36 -7.76 -58.30
N ASN A 44 4.47 -8.77 -58.32
CA ASN A 44 4.57 -9.96 -59.18
C ASN A 44 3.37 -10.13 -60.13
N ALA A 45 2.87 -9.05 -60.75
CA ALA A 45 2.05 -9.13 -61.97
C ALA A 45 2.05 -7.79 -62.70
N GLY A 46 2.28 -7.82 -64.02
CA GLY A 46 2.39 -6.62 -64.86
C GLY A 46 1.08 -5.84 -65.07
N ASN A 47 1.24 -4.55 -65.35
CA ASN A 47 0.30 -3.59 -65.96
C ASN A 47 -1.13 -3.46 -65.38
N SER A 48 -1.36 -2.43 -64.57
CA SER A 48 -2.18 -1.26 -64.96
C SER A 48 -2.02 -0.14 -63.93
N LEU A 49 -1.89 1.11 -64.40
CA LEU A 49 -1.90 2.29 -63.55
C LEU A 49 -3.28 2.47 -62.93
N ASN A 50 -3.37 2.36 -61.60
CA ASN A 50 -4.40 3.03 -60.82
C ASN A 50 -3.78 3.51 -59.50
N LYS A 51 -3.82 4.84 -59.28
CA LYS A 51 -3.31 5.51 -58.07
C LYS A 51 -4.00 4.93 -56.83
N SER A 52 -3.23 4.32 -55.94
CA SER A 52 -3.71 3.81 -54.65
C SER A 52 -4.06 4.97 -53.70
N LYS A 53 -5.25 4.89 -53.07
CA LYS A 53 -5.74 5.87 -52.09
C LYS A 53 -5.01 5.65 -50.75
N ARG A 54 -4.15 6.60 -50.37
CA ARG A 54 -3.62 6.72 -49.00
C ARG A 54 -4.78 6.98 -48.01
N ARG A 55 -4.74 6.35 -46.82
CA ARG A 55 -5.72 6.54 -45.73
C ARG A 55 -5.59 7.94 -45.11
N SER A 56 -6.19 8.92 -45.77
CA SER A 56 -6.53 10.24 -45.24
C SER A 56 -7.96 10.53 -45.67
N PHE A 57 -8.89 10.64 -44.73
CA PHE A 57 -10.28 10.96 -45.07
C PHE A 57 -10.45 12.48 -45.12
N ARG A 58 -10.81 13.00 -46.29
CA ARG A 58 -11.23 14.40 -46.49
C ARG A 58 -12.75 14.40 -46.61
N LYS A 59 -13.46 15.11 -45.72
CA LYS A 59 -14.93 15.20 -45.77
C LYS A 59 -15.33 16.01 -47.01
N LYS A 60 -16.08 15.40 -47.95
CA LYS A 60 -16.67 16.11 -49.11
C LYS A 60 -18.12 16.46 -48.77
N LYS A 61 -18.51 17.71 -49.04
CA LYS A 61 -19.82 18.32 -48.73
C LYS A 61 -20.98 17.52 -49.34
N GLU A 62 -21.79 16.83 -48.53
CA GLU A 62 -23.06 16.22 -48.95
C GLU A 62 -24.26 17.03 -48.45
N ARG A 63 -25.19 17.32 -49.38
CA ARG A 63 -26.52 17.91 -49.10
C ARG A 63 -27.47 16.78 -48.68
N PRO A 64 -28.46 17.03 -47.78
CA PRO A 64 -29.31 15.97 -47.27
C PRO A 64 -30.32 15.52 -48.33
N LYS A 65 -30.51 14.21 -48.49
CA LYS A 65 -31.66 13.61 -49.17
C LYS A 65 -32.34 12.59 -48.25
N VAL A 66 -33.66 12.59 -48.41
CA VAL A 66 -34.73 12.02 -47.60
C VAL A 66 -34.69 10.49 -47.47
N GLU A 67 -35.16 10.02 -46.32
CA GLU A 67 -35.37 8.63 -45.90
C GLU A 67 -36.17 7.79 -46.91
N ASN A 68 -35.81 6.50 -47.02
CA ASN A 68 -36.77 5.42 -47.27
C ASN A 68 -36.22 4.06 -46.82
N VAL A 69 -37.17 3.19 -46.48
CA VAL A 69 -37.08 2.06 -45.53
C VAL A 69 -36.92 0.68 -46.23
N LYS A 70 -36.25 -0.25 -45.52
CA LYS A 70 -36.27 -1.75 -45.56
C LYS A 70 -35.59 -2.52 -46.72
N SER A 71 -34.64 -3.40 -46.35
CA SER A 71 -34.81 -4.88 -46.41
C SER A 71 -33.65 -5.63 -45.71
N LEU A 72 -34.00 -6.79 -45.13
CA LEU A 72 -33.13 -7.72 -44.40
C LEU A 72 -32.36 -8.63 -45.36
N ASN A 73 -31.10 -8.95 -45.02
CA ASN A 73 -30.52 -10.28 -45.30
C ASN A 73 -29.38 -10.61 -44.33
N VAL A 74 -29.40 -11.86 -43.89
CA VAL A 74 -28.50 -12.48 -42.91
C VAL A 74 -27.30 -13.07 -43.66
N GLU A 75 -26.09 -12.59 -43.37
CA GLU A 75 -24.84 -13.28 -43.69
C GLU A 75 -23.87 -13.22 -42.50
N GLN A 76 -23.21 -14.35 -42.27
CA GLN A 76 -22.40 -14.68 -41.11
C GLN A 76 -21.15 -13.81 -40.99
N LYS A 77 -21.00 -13.11 -39.87
CA LYS A 77 -19.81 -12.32 -39.53
C LYS A 77 -18.65 -13.21 -39.07
N ALA A 78 -17.50 -13.07 -39.74
CA ALA A 78 -16.18 -13.42 -39.24
C ALA A 78 -15.85 -12.59 -37.97
N PRO A 79 -14.95 -13.06 -37.07
CA PRO A 79 -14.64 -12.34 -35.84
C PRO A 79 -13.99 -10.99 -36.19
N ASP A 80 -14.60 -9.93 -35.69
CA ASP A 80 -14.20 -8.54 -35.89
C ASP A 80 -12.74 -8.35 -35.46
N THR A 81 -11.83 -8.10 -36.41
CA THR A 81 -10.58 -7.39 -36.13
C THR A 81 -10.97 -6.02 -35.57
N GLU A 82 -10.53 -5.69 -34.35
CA GLU A 82 -10.73 -4.37 -33.75
C GLU A 82 -10.18 -3.30 -34.70
N ASP A 83 -11.07 -2.70 -35.49
CA ASP A 83 -10.79 -1.53 -36.32
C ASP A 83 -10.47 -0.37 -35.40
N ILE A 84 -9.17 -0.11 -35.18
CA ILE A 84 -8.64 1.09 -34.55
C ILE A 84 -8.94 2.25 -35.51
N THR A 85 -10.16 2.75 -35.39
CA THR A 85 -10.62 4.06 -35.83
C THR A 85 -10.40 5.06 -34.69
N VAL A 86 -10.47 6.37 -34.94
CA VAL A 86 -10.47 7.44 -33.91
C VAL A 86 -11.22 6.92 -32.66
N PRO A 87 -10.69 7.08 -31.42
CA PRO A 87 -11.36 6.54 -30.24
C PRO A 87 -12.85 6.86 -30.32
N LYS A 88 -13.69 5.82 -30.24
CA LYS A 88 -15.14 5.93 -30.53
C LYS A 88 -15.84 7.01 -29.69
N ASP A 89 -15.17 7.43 -28.62
CA ASP A 89 -15.63 8.38 -27.60
C ASP A 89 -15.22 9.84 -27.87
N ILE A 90 -14.43 10.12 -28.92
CA ILE A 90 -14.04 11.50 -29.26
C ILE A 90 -14.98 12.06 -30.31
N ASP A 91 -15.81 13.01 -29.89
CA ASP A 91 -16.67 13.76 -30.79
C ASP A 91 -15.87 14.69 -31.70
N LEU A 92 -15.72 14.28 -32.96
CA LEU A 92 -15.07 15.08 -34.01
C LEU A 92 -15.89 16.33 -34.41
N LEU A 93 -17.14 16.46 -33.95
CA LEU A 93 -17.95 17.66 -34.17
C LEU A 93 -17.62 18.75 -33.12
N GLY A 94 -17.42 18.38 -31.86
CA GLY A 94 -17.01 19.30 -30.78
C GLY A 94 -15.51 19.67 -30.78
N LEU A 95 -14.63 18.80 -31.28
CA LEU A 95 -13.18 19.00 -31.26
C LEU A 95 -12.71 20.33 -31.89
N PRO A 96 -13.21 20.78 -33.07
CA PRO A 96 -12.82 22.07 -33.65
C PRO A 96 -13.05 23.27 -32.73
N GLN A 97 -14.11 23.22 -31.92
CA GLN A 97 -14.45 24.29 -30.99
C GLN A 97 -13.49 24.31 -29.80
N LEU A 98 -13.03 23.15 -29.34
CA LEU A 98 -12.00 23.04 -28.30
C LEU A 98 -10.60 23.40 -28.82
N CYS A 99 -10.35 23.21 -30.12
CA CYS A 99 -9.15 23.71 -30.77
C CYS A 99 -9.13 25.24 -30.91
N PHE A 100 -10.29 25.91 -30.94
CA PHE A 100 -10.44 27.36 -31.00
C PHE A 100 -11.48 27.84 -29.97
N PRO A 101 -11.20 27.72 -28.66
CA PRO A 101 -12.22 27.87 -27.62
C PRO A 101 -12.77 29.30 -27.50
N GLY A 102 -11.98 30.32 -27.87
CA GLY A 102 -12.43 31.71 -28.00
C GLY A 102 -13.20 32.03 -29.29
N GLY A 103 -13.31 31.08 -30.23
CA GLY A 103 -13.85 31.28 -31.58
C GLY A 103 -12.77 31.54 -32.63
N LEU A 104 -13.11 31.30 -33.91
CA LEU A 104 -12.18 31.45 -35.03
C LEU A 104 -12.35 32.81 -35.72
N TYR A 105 -11.33 33.68 -35.64
CA TYR A 105 -11.37 35.03 -36.21
C TYR A 105 -10.21 35.28 -37.19
N ILE A 106 -10.54 35.90 -38.33
CA ILE A 106 -9.55 36.46 -39.26
C ILE A 106 -8.98 37.74 -38.66
N THR A 107 -7.67 37.90 -38.72
CA THR A 107 -6.94 39.04 -38.15
C THR A 107 -6.21 39.83 -39.23
N SER A 108 -6.03 41.14 -39.02
CA SER A 108 -5.27 42.00 -39.93
C SER A 108 -3.75 41.98 -39.70
N GLU A 109 -3.33 41.37 -38.59
CA GLU A 109 -1.93 41.27 -38.16
C GLU A 109 -1.65 39.83 -37.72
N SER A 110 -0.43 39.36 -37.94
CA SER A 110 0.01 38.04 -37.48
C SER A 110 0.05 38.03 -35.95
N LYS A 111 -0.64 37.07 -35.33
CA LYS A 111 -0.52 36.78 -33.90
C LYS A 111 0.55 35.72 -33.65
N GLU A 112 1.06 35.68 -32.43
CA GLU A 112 1.99 34.64 -32.00
C GLU A 112 1.34 33.25 -32.04
N ASP A 113 2.16 32.21 -32.15
CA ASP A 113 1.69 30.83 -32.09
C ASP A 113 1.33 30.49 -30.64
N HIS A 114 0.19 29.83 -30.42
CA HIS A 114 -0.30 29.49 -29.09
C HIS A 114 -0.42 27.96 -28.95
N ILE A 115 -0.08 27.43 -27.77
CA ILE A 115 -0.27 26.02 -27.46
C ILE A 115 -1.12 25.91 -26.20
N HIS A 116 -2.19 25.11 -26.25
CA HIS A 116 -3.01 24.76 -25.10
C HIS A 116 -3.27 23.26 -25.06
N PHE A 117 -3.91 22.80 -23.98
CA PHE A 117 -4.11 21.38 -23.71
C PHE A 117 -5.58 21.07 -23.51
N LEU A 118 -5.96 19.83 -23.81
CA LEU A 118 -7.32 19.32 -23.73
C LEU A 118 -7.33 18.03 -22.92
N VAL A 119 -8.43 17.78 -22.21
CA VAL A 119 -8.69 16.49 -21.57
C VAL A 119 -10.13 16.07 -21.88
N PHE A 120 -10.26 14.89 -22.47
CA PHE A 120 -11.53 14.24 -22.78
C PHE A 120 -11.79 13.16 -21.75
N THR A 121 -12.97 13.17 -21.16
CA THR A 121 -13.40 12.16 -20.18
C THR A 121 -14.52 11.32 -20.78
N ASP A 122 -14.34 10.00 -20.81
CA ASP A 122 -15.36 9.07 -21.30
C ASP A 122 -16.42 8.74 -20.22
N VAL A 123 -17.46 8.00 -20.60
CA VAL A 123 -18.55 7.57 -19.70
C VAL A 123 -18.09 6.67 -18.55
N CYS A 124 -16.90 6.08 -18.66
CA CYS A 124 -16.29 5.24 -17.63
C CYS A 124 -15.32 6.03 -16.74
N GLY A 125 -15.18 7.35 -16.95
CA GLY A 125 -14.23 8.20 -16.23
C GLY A 125 -12.79 8.10 -16.72
N ASN A 126 -12.51 7.38 -17.82
CA ASN A 126 -11.16 7.35 -18.37
C ASN A 126 -10.84 8.65 -19.11
N ARG A 127 -9.58 9.07 -18.99
CA ARG A 127 -9.09 10.31 -19.58
C ARG A 127 -8.27 10.04 -20.84
N THR A 128 -8.47 10.90 -21.84
CA THR A 128 -7.64 11.01 -23.03
C THR A 128 -7.19 12.47 -23.15
N TYR A 129 -5.95 12.71 -23.54
CA TYR A 129 -5.30 14.01 -23.48
C TYR A 129 -5.06 14.56 -24.88
N GLY A 130 -5.12 15.87 -25.04
CA GLY A 130 -4.85 16.58 -26.28
C GLY A 130 -3.84 17.71 -26.08
N ALA A 131 -2.99 17.93 -27.07
CA ALA A 131 -2.15 19.13 -27.17
C ALA A 131 -2.48 19.82 -28.50
N VAL A 132 -2.81 21.10 -28.45
CA VAL A 132 -3.26 21.89 -29.60
C VAL A 132 -2.26 23.01 -29.85
N ALA A 133 -1.79 23.12 -31.09
CA ALA A 133 -0.97 24.23 -31.56
C ALA A 133 -1.75 25.08 -32.57
N GLN A 134 -1.99 26.33 -32.23
CA GLN A 134 -2.61 27.33 -33.10
C GLN A 134 -1.54 28.20 -33.76
N TYR A 135 -1.66 28.43 -35.06
CA TYR A 135 -0.76 29.28 -35.84
C TYR A 135 -1.53 30.03 -36.93
N TYR A 136 -0.94 31.11 -37.47
CA TYR A 136 -1.59 31.98 -38.43
C TYR A 136 -0.89 31.95 -39.78
N GLN A 137 -1.66 31.79 -40.87
CA GLN A 137 -1.14 31.84 -42.24
C GLN A 137 -1.66 33.07 -43.00
N PRO A 138 -0.82 33.72 -43.83
CA PRO A 138 -1.23 34.88 -44.63
C PRO A 138 -2.14 34.44 -45.80
N LEU A 139 -3.27 35.13 -45.95
CA LEU A 139 -4.20 34.96 -47.06
C LEU A 139 -3.97 36.04 -48.13
N GLN A 140 -3.53 35.64 -49.33
CA GLN A 140 -3.54 36.54 -50.50
C GLN A 140 -4.95 36.56 -51.12
N VAL A 141 -5.68 37.67 -50.94
CA VAL A 141 -6.99 37.86 -51.59
C VAL A 141 -6.77 38.13 -53.08
N CYS A 142 -7.16 37.18 -53.94
CA CYS A 142 -7.20 37.36 -55.40
C CYS A 142 -8.62 37.73 -55.88
N TYR A 143 -8.70 38.91 -56.50
CA TYR A 143 -9.78 39.50 -57.32
C TYR A 143 -11.06 39.95 -56.60
N PHE A 144 -11.22 41.27 -56.40
CA PHE A 144 -12.03 42.16 -57.27
C PHE A 144 -11.71 43.66 -56.98
N THR A 145 -11.28 44.36 -58.04
CA THR A 145 -11.35 45.82 -58.28
C THR A 145 -10.98 46.79 -57.14
N HIS A 146 -9.71 47.24 -57.09
CA HIS A 146 -9.23 48.64 -57.10
C HIS A 146 -7.74 48.70 -56.68
N PRO A 147 -6.89 49.56 -57.30
CA PRO A 147 -5.46 49.62 -56.99
C PRO A 147 -5.19 50.49 -55.77
N GLY A 148 -5.07 49.87 -54.60
CA GLY A 148 -4.57 50.47 -53.36
C GLY A 148 -4.08 49.35 -52.44
N LYS A 149 -2.96 49.55 -51.73
CA LYS A 149 -2.30 48.55 -50.84
C LYS A 149 -3.35 47.76 -50.05
N MET A 150 -3.55 46.50 -50.41
CA MET A 150 -4.51 45.64 -49.72
C MET A 150 -3.89 45.15 -48.40
N PRO A 151 -4.62 45.18 -47.28
CA PRO A 151 -4.15 44.59 -46.04
C PRO A 151 -4.04 43.06 -46.19
N VAL A 152 -2.89 42.49 -45.81
CA VAL A 152 -2.72 41.04 -45.69
C VAL A 152 -3.58 40.58 -44.50
N CYS A 153 -4.52 39.67 -44.74
CA CYS A 153 -5.30 39.05 -43.68
C CYS A 153 -4.63 37.74 -43.26
N PHE A 154 -4.74 37.38 -41.99
CA PHE A 154 -4.21 36.15 -41.43
C PHE A 154 -5.35 35.24 -40.97
N VAL A 155 -5.31 33.99 -41.43
CA VAL A 155 -6.27 32.95 -41.07
C VAL A 155 -5.63 32.00 -40.06
N PRO A 156 -6.30 31.70 -38.94
CA PRO A 156 -5.81 30.76 -37.95
C PRO A 156 -6.01 29.29 -38.39
N PHE A 157 -5.02 28.45 -38.08
CA PHE A 157 -5.02 27.01 -38.23
C PHE A 157 -4.64 26.35 -36.90
N ALA A 158 -5.06 25.10 -36.70
CA ALA A 158 -4.71 24.33 -35.51
C ALA A 158 -4.25 22.91 -35.87
N VAL A 159 -3.24 22.41 -35.15
CA VAL A 159 -2.83 21.00 -35.14
C VAL A 159 -3.08 20.44 -33.74
N CYS A 160 -3.92 19.42 -33.63
CA CYS A 160 -4.23 18.74 -32.37
C CYS A 160 -3.63 17.33 -32.36
N VAL A 161 -2.79 17.02 -31.37
CA VAL A 161 -2.29 15.66 -31.11
C VAL A 161 -3.06 15.08 -29.94
N ILE A 162 -3.69 13.92 -30.17
CA ILE A 162 -4.45 13.18 -29.16
C ILE A 162 -3.62 12.01 -28.66
N SER A 163 -3.51 11.88 -27.34
CA SER A 163 -2.69 10.89 -26.63
C SER A 163 -3.46 10.23 -25.50
N ARG A 164 -3.23 8.93 -25.27
CA ARG A 164 -3.75 8.22 -24.09
C ARG A 164 -3.10 8.68 -22.77
N TYR A 165 -1.92 9.29 -22.85
CA TYR A 165 -1.10 9.67 -21.70
C TYR A 165 -0.83 11.19 -21.65
N PRO A 166 -0.73 11.79 -20.45
CA PRO A 166 -0.60 13.23 -20.25
C PRO A 166 0.84 13.73 -20.44
N TYR A 167 1.43 13.51 -21.62
CA TYR A 167 2.77 14.00 -21.95
C TYR A 167 2.75 15.48 -22.39
N PHE A 168 2.29 16.37 -21.51
CA PHE A 168 2.03 17.78 -21.85
C PHE A 168 3.28 18.50 -22.33
N ASN A 169 4.37 18.47 -21.57
CA ASN A 169 5.62 19.13 -21.93
C ASN A 169 6.25 18.50 -23.19
N ALA A 170 6.30 17.17 -23.28
CA ALA A 170 6.87 16.51 -24.44
C ALA A 170 6.08 16.78 -25.73
N LEU A 171 4.74 16.77 -25.67
CA LEU A 171 3.90 17.07 -26.84
C LEU A 171 3.94 18.55 -27.22
N LYS A 172 4.03 19.46 -26.24
CA LYS A 172 4.27 20.90 -26.47
C LYS A 172 5.58 21.12 -27.22
N ASP A 173 6.66 20.48 -26.78
CA ASP A 173 7.97 20.58 -27.45
C ASP A 173 7.90 19.98 -28.87
N CYS A 174 7.21 18.86 -29.06
CA CYS A 174 7.01 18.26 -30.38
C CYS A 174 6.26 19.20 -31.34
N LEU A 175 5.14 19.76 -30.89
CA LEU A 175 4.36 20.72 -31.67
C LEU A 175 5.15 22.00 -31.96
N SER A 176 5.95 22.48 -31.01
CA SER A 176 6.82 23.64 -31.21
C SER A 176 7.82 23.39 -32.36
N CYS A 177 8.42 22.19 -32.41
CA CYS A 177 9.28 21.80 -33.52
C CYS A 177 8.54 21.73 -34.86
N LEU A 178 7.29 21.23 -34.88
CA LEU A 178 6.46 21.21 -36.08
C LEU A 178 6.16 22.63 -36.57
N LEU A 179 5.73 23.54 -35.69
CA LEU A 179 5.38 24.92 -36.07
C LEU A 179 6.54 25.65 -36.75
N VAL A 180 7.78 25.46 -36.26
CA VAL A 180 8.99 26.02 -36.90
C VAL A 180 9.14 25.52 -38.34
N GLN A 181 8.78 24.27 -38.62
CA GLN A 181 8.83 23.69 -39.98
C GLN A 181 7.68 24.16 -40.86
N LEU A 182 6.51 24.47 -40.29
CA LEU A 182 5.33 24.89 -41.06
C LEU A 182 5.36 26.36 -41.49
N ARG A 183 6.00 27.25 -40.73
CA ARG A 183 6.05 28.70 -41.04
C ARG A 183 6.51 29.07 -42.46
N PRO A 184 7.55 28.45 -43.06
CA PRO A 184 8.03 28.83 -44.40
C PRO A 184 7.26 28.19 -45.58
N LEU A 185 6.28 27.31 -45.34
CA LEU A 185 5.72 26.41 -46.36
C LEU A 185 4.44 26.94 -47.04
N GLN A 186 4.18 26.47 -48.28
CA GLN A 186 2.90 26.66 -49.00
C GLN A 186 1.90 25.53 -48.67
N ASP A 187 0.60 25.74 -48.90
CA ASP A 187 -0.51 24.86 -48.46
C ASP A 187 -0.34 23.35 -48.74
N LEU A 188 0.22 22.97 -49.90
CA LEU A 188 0.38 21.56 -50.27
C LEU A 188 1.53 20.87 -49.50
N ASP A 189 2.56 21.61 -49.13
CA ASP A 189 3.73 21.08 -48.40
C ASP A 189 3.41 20.88 -46.91
N VAL A 190 2.50 21.69 -46.37
CA VAL A 190 2.05 21.62 -44.95
C VAL A 190 1.44 20.26 -44.62
N GLU A 191 0.59 19.72 -45.49
CA GLU A 191 -0.09 18.44 -45.26
C GLU A 191 0.91 17.27 -45.21
N GLU A 192 1.96 17.30 -46.03
CA GLU A 192 3.00 16.26 -46.05
C GLU A 192 3.85 16.28 -44.78
N HIS A 193 4.26 17.46 -44.32
CA HIS A 193 5.03 17.60 -43.07
C HIS A 193 4.22 17.17 -41.83
N ILE A 194 2.91 17.46 -41.78
CA ILE A 194 2.04 16.97 -40.70
C ILE A 194 1.91 15.44 -40.74
N LYS A 195 1.82 14.84 -41.94
CA LYS A 195 1.84 13.37 -42.08
C LYS A 195 3.14 12.78 -41.55
N GLU A 196 4.29 13.33 -41.96
CA GLU A 196 5.60 12.88 -41.48
C GLU A 196 5.73 13.00 -39.96
N PHE A 197 5.31 14.13 -39.40
CA PHE A 197 5.27 14.37 -37.96
C PHE A 197 4.41 13.33 -37.22
N SER A 198 3.18 13.10 -37.66
CA SER A 198 2.25 12.15 -37.04
C SER A 198 2.79 10.71 -37.08
N ALA A 199 3.45 10.36 -38.18
CA ALA A 199 4.01 9.04 -38.39
C ALA A 199 5.28 8.84 -37.53
N LYS A 200 6.07 9.90 -37.33
CA LYS A 200 7.20 9.89 -36.41
C LYS A 200 6.77 9.61 -34.98
N LEU A 201 5.74 10.33 -34.50
CA LEU A 201 5.23 10.15 -33.13
C LEU A 201 4.67 8.75 -32.89
N PHE A 202 4.03 8.14 -33.88
CA PHE A 202 3.48 6.78 -33.78
C PHE A 202 4.56 5.70 -33.54
N LEU A 203 5.78 5.90 -34.04
CA LEU A 203 6.88 4.94 -33.90
C LEU A 203 7.58 5.00 -32.52
N ILE A 204 7.14 5.91 -31.64
CA ILE A 204 7.74 6.14 -30.33
C ILE A 204 6.93 5.38 -29.28
N PRO A 205 7.48 4.33 -28.64
CA PRO A 205 6.77 3.61 -27.61
C PRO A 205 6.68 4.41 -26.31
N SER A 206 5.66 4.15 -25.49
CA SER A 206 5.61 4.63 -24.12
C SER A 206 6.60 3.85 -23.23
N PRO A 207 7.38 4.51 -22.36
CA PRO A 207 8.27 3.81 -21.44
C PRO A 207 7.49 2.92 -20.45
N PRO A 208 8.00 1.72 -20.12
CA PRO A 208 7.48 0.91 -19.02
C PRO A 208 7.76 1.57 -17.66
N PRO A 209 6.89 1.39 -16.64
CA PRO A 209 7.09 1.95 -15.31
C PRO A 209 8.43 1.57 -14.69
N GLY A 210 9.15 2.55 -14.14
CA GLY A 210 10.40 2.40 -13.41
C GLY A 210 11.43 3.48 -13.79
N PRO A 211 12.73 3.19 -13.64
CA PRO A 211 13.77 4.22 -13.74
C PRO A 211 14.12 4.61 -15.19
N LEU A 212 13.46 4.06 -16.22
CA LEU A 212 13.87 4.25 -17.62
C LEU A 212 13.01 5.28 -18.34
N HIS A 213 13.59 6.43 -18.66
CA HIS A 213 13.02 7.44 -19.56
C HIS A 213 13.47 7.19 -21.01
N LEU A 214 12.63 7.56 -21.98
CA LEU A 214 12.96 7.48 -23.39
C LEU A 214 13.29 8.84 -23.96
N VAL A 215 14.25 8.90 -24.89
CA VAL A 215 14.71 10.16 -25.49
C VAL A 215 14.76 10.01 -27.00
N PHE A 216 14.19 10.97 -27.73
CA PHE A 216 14.25 10.99 -29.20
C PHE A 216 14.51 12.40 -29.74
N ASN A 217 14.98 12.46 -30.99
CA ASN A 217 15.32 13.72 -31.64
C ASN A 217 14.14 14.24 -32.49
N MET A 218 13.71 15.48 -32.26
CA MET A 218 12.76 16.18 -33.12
C MET A 218 13.27 17.62 -33.31
N LYS A 219 14.01 17.84 -34.41
CA LYS A 219 14.78 19.07 -34.62
C LYS A 219 13.90 20.32 -34.49
N PRO A 220 14.37 21.37 -33.78
CA PRO A 220 15.70 21.51 -33.17
C PRO A 220 15.85 20.89 -31.77
N LEU A 221 14.81 20.31 -31.18
CA LEU A 221 14.81 19.83 -29.80
C LEU A 221 15.13 18.33 -29.65
N GLN A 222 15.59 17.98 -28.45
CA GLN A 222 15.63 16.60 -27.96
C GLN A 222 14.52 16.41 -26.93
N ILE A 223 13.59 15.51 -27.24
CA ILE A 223 12.38 15.27 -26.48
C ILE A 223 12.61 14.10 -25.51
N ILE A 224 12.15 14.25 -24.27
CA ILE A 224 12.19 13.21 -23.24
C ILE A 224 10.75 12.77 -22.96
N ILE A 225 10.52 11.46 -22.99
CA ILE A 225 9.27 10.85 -22.53
C ILE A 225 9.53 10.27 -21.13
N PRO A 226 8.98 10.89 -20.06
CA PRO A 226 9.17 10.41 -18.71
C PRO A 226 8.44 9.08 -18.47
N SER A 227 8.92 8.32 -17.48
CA SER A 227 8.33 7.05 -17.06
C SER A 227 7.65 7.23 -15.71
N ARG A 228 6.67 6.38 -15.43
CA ARG A 228 6.03 6.28 -14.11
C ARG A 228 7.02 5.68 -13.11
N GLU A 229 6.96 6.09 -11.85
CA GLU A 229 7.86 5.52 -10.83
C GLU A 229 7.58 4.03 -10.56
N ASP A 230 6.30 3.64 -10.57
CA ASP A 230 5.79 2.28 -10.45
C ASP A 230 4.44 2.15 -11.20
N PRO A 231 3.88 0.94 -11.38
CA PRO A 231 2.67 0.74 -12.19
C PRO A 231 1.44 1.52 -11.71
N ASP A 232 1.32 1.77 -10.40
CA ASP A 232 0.21 2.48 -9.78
C ASP A 232 0.41 4.01 -9.78
N SER A 233 1.63 4.49 -10.03
CA SER A 233 1.96 5.92 -10.00
C SER A 233 1.55 6.66 -11.27
N PRO A 234 1.16 7.94 -11.18
CA PRO A 234 0.80 8.74 -12.34
C PRO A 234 2.03 9.09 -13.19
N ILE A 235 1.79 9.47 -14.45
CA ILE A 235 2.80 10.10 -15.31
C ILE A 235 2.87 11.59 -14.94
N ILE A 236 4.07 12.10 -14.71
CA ILE A 236 4.31 13.51 -14.41
C ILE A 236 5.19 14.10 -15.52
N ASP A 237 4.54 14.81 -16.45
CA ASP A 237 5.19 15.54 -17.55
C ASP A 237 4.71 17.00 -17.61
N LEU A 238 4.61 17.62 -16.44
CA LEU A 238 4.21 19.00 -16.22
C LEU A 238 4.89 19.57 -14.97
N ASP A 239 4.84 20.89 -14.82
CA ASP A 239 5.49 21.60 -13.72
C ASP A 239 4.55 21.65 -12.49
N LEU A 240 4.80 20.81 -11.50
CA LEU A 240 3.87 20.66 -10.36
C LEU A 240 3.74 21.90 -9.49
N HIS A 241 4.72 22.80 -9.51
CA HIS A 241 4.72 24.02 -8.71
C HIS A 241 3.76 25.11 -9.21
N LEU A 242 3.10 24.95 -10.37
CA LEU A 242 2.23 25.98 -10.96
C LEU A 242 1.11 26.49 -10.01
N PRO A 243 0.34 25.64 -9.29
CA PRO A 243 -0.65 26.15 -8.33
C PRO A 243 -0.05 26.96 -7.19
N LEU A 244 1.19 26.64 -6.77
CA LEU A 244 1.89 27.37 -5.71
C LEU A 244 2.42 28.74 -6.18
N LEU A 245 2.49 28.97 -7.49
CA LEU A 245 2.77 30.27 -8.08
C LEU A 245 1.51 31.13 -8.26
N CYS A 246 0.35 30.49 -8.46
CA CYS A 246 -0.92 31.17 -8.73
C CYS A 246 -1.72 31.47 -7.45
N PHE A 247 -1.56 30.65 -6.41
CA PHE A 247 -2.36 30.71 -5.18
C PHE A 247 -1.47 30.71 -3.94
N ARG A 248 -1.96 31.34 -2.87
CA ARG A 248 -1.36 31.22 -1.54
C ARG A 248 -1.54 29.79 -0.99
N PRO A 249 -0.66 29.30 -0.11
CA PRO A 249 -0.79 27.96 0.47
C PRO A 249 -2.17 27.67 1.08
N GLU A 250 -2.80 28.66 1.71
CA GLU A 250 -4.14 28.55 2.31
C GLU A 250 -5.22 28.35 1.25
N GLN A 251 -5.12 29.06 0.12
CA GLN A 251 -6.04 28.93 -1.01
C GLN A 251 -5.87 27.57 -1.70
N VAL A 252 -4.63 27.07 -1.83
CA VAL A 252 -4.37 25.72 -2.32
C VAL A 252 -5.05 24.68 -1.43
N LEU A 253 -4.99 24.85 -0.10
CA LEU A 253 -5.68 23.97 0.84
C LEU A 253 -7.20 24.06 0.70
N GLN A 254 -7.77 25.26 0.53
CA GLN A 254 -9.19 25.45 0.30
C GLN A 254 -9.67 24.73 -0.98
N ILE A 255 -8.92 24.86 -2.08
CA ILE A 255 -9.21 24.16 -3.34
C ILE A 255 -9.10 22.64 -3.15
N MET A 256 -8.07 22.17 -2.44
CA MET A 256 -7.94 20.75 -2.09
C MET A 256 -9.14 20.26 -1.26
N THR A 257 -9.69 21.07 -0.35
CA THR A 257 -10.92 20.71 0.37
C THR A 257 -12.12 20.61 -0.55
N CYS A 258 -12.32 21.56 -1.46
CA CYS A 258 -13.40 21.50 -2.45
C CYS A 258 -13.34 20.20 -3.26
N ILE A 259 -12.14 19.77 -3.62
CA ILE A 259 -11.93 18.52 -4.36
C ILE A 259 -12.14 17.29 -3.46
N LEU A 260 -11.62 17.28 -2.23
CA LEU A 260 -11.79 16.16 -1.29
C LEU A 260 -13.25 15.99 -0.83
N THR A 261 -14.05 17.05 -0.89
CA THR A 261 -15.50 17.04 -0.59
C THR A 261 -16.36 16.96 -1.85
N GLU A 262 -15.75 16.65 -3.00
CA GLU A 262 -16.43 16.44 -4.29
C GLU A 262 -17.41 17.57 -4.67
N GLN A 263 -16.98 18.83 -4.56
CA GLN A 263 -17.78 20.00 -4.96
C GLN A 263 -17.85 20.19 -6.49
N LYS A 264 -18.77 21.03 -6.95
CA LYS A 264 -18.83 21.51 -8.35
C LYS A 264 -17.88 22.69 -8.53
N ILE A 265 -16.79 22.48 -9.26
CA ILE A 265 -15.69 23.43 -9.37
C ILE A 265 -15.54 23.92 -10.81
N VAL A 266 -15.46 25.24 -10.99
CA VAL A 266 -15.12 25.87 -12.26
C VAL A 266 -13.87 26.74 -12.08
N PHE A 267 -12.79 26.36 -12.78
CA PHE A 267 -11.59 27.19 -12.89
C PHE A 267 -11.73 28.23 -14.00
N PHE A 268 -11.18 29.43 -13.77
CA PHE A 268 -11.16 30.52 -14.74
C PHE A 268 -9.73 31.03 -14.94
N SER A 269 -9.36 31.26 -16.19
CA SER A 269 -8.13 31.96 -16.57
C SER A 269 -8.30 32.56 -17.96
N SER A 270 -7.57 33.64 -18.23
CA SER A 270 -7.38 34.17 -19.58
C SER A 270 -6.38 33.35 -20.41
N ASP A 271 -5.60 32.46 -19.77
CA ASP A 271 -4.68 31.53 -20.42
C ASP A 271 -5.25 30.11 -20.44
N TRP A 272 -5.62 29.66 -21.64
CA TRP A 272 -6.16 28.33 -21.91
C TRP A 272 -5.21 27.19 -21.54
N ALA A 273 -3.90 27.39 -21.66
CA ALA A 273 -2.91 26.38 -21.27
C ALA A 273 -2.85 26.26 -19.75
N LEU A 274 -2.86 27.39 -19.05
CA LEU A 274 -2.79 27.45 -17.59
C LEU A 274 -3.98 26.76 -16.93
N LEU A 275 -5.20 26.92 -17.46
CA LEU A 275 -6.41 26.21 -17.02
C LEU A 275 -6.16 24.70 -16.87
N THR A 276 -5.68 24.08 -17.94
CA THR A 276 -5.50 22.62 -17.97
C THR A 276 -4.33 22.17 -17.09
N LEU A 277 -3.21 22.90 -17.11
CA LEU A 277 -2.03 22.54 -16.34
C LEU A 277 -2.27 22.65 -14.83
N VAL A 278 -2.93 23.72 -14.37
CA VAL A 278 -3.24 23.91 -12.94
C VAL A 278 -4.26 22.88 -12.46
N ALA A 279 -5.32 22.63 -13.24
CA ALA A 279 -6.31 21.60 -12.91
C ALA A 279 -5.67 20.21 -12.77
N GLU A 280 -4.76 19.84 -13.68
CA GLU A 280 -4.03 18.56 -13.61
C GLU A 280 -3.03 18.50 -12.45
N CYS A 281 -2.40 19.60 -12.06
CA CYS A 281 -1.56 19.63 -10.85
C CYS A 281 -2.35 19.21 -9.61
N PHE A 282 -3.58 19.71 -9.45
CA PHE A 282 -4.45 19.31 -8.34
C PHE A 282 -4.81 17.82 -8.40
N MET A 283 -5.03 17.25 -9.59
CA MET A 283 -5.25 15.81 -9.73
C MET A 283 -4.02 14.99 -9.30
N LEU A 284 -2.81 15.48 -9.57
CA LEU A 284 -1.56 14.86 -9.13
C LEU A 284 -1.31 15.02 -7.62
N TYR A 285 -1.78 16.11 -7.01
CA TYR A 285 -1.70 16.33 -5.55
C TYR A 285 -2.58 15.38 -4.74
N LEU A 286 -3.69 14.90 -5.31
CA LEU A 286 -4.59 13.94 -4.66
C LEU A 286 -3.99 12.54 -4.52
N HIS A 287 -2.97 12.20 -5.31
CA HIS A 287 -2.43 10.83 -5.38
C HIS A 287 -2.07 10.29 -3.97
N PRO A 288 -2.48 9.04 -3.61
CA PRO A 288 -3.07 8.01 -4.47
C PRO A 288 -4.61 8.02 -4.57
N LEU A 289 -5.28 9.06 -4.07
CA LEU A 289 -6.71 9.23 -4.30
C LEU A 289 -6.97 9.56 -5.78
N GLN A 290 -8.15 9.20 -6.26
CA GLN A 290 -8.55 9.40 -7.65
C GLN A 290 -9.91 10.09 -7.71
N TRP A 291 -9.98 11.19 -8.46
CA TRP A 291 -11.22 11.87 -8.79
C TRP A 291 -12.11 10.98 -9.65
N GLN A 292 -13.33 10.72 -9.17
CA GLN A 292 -14.28 9.78 -9.79
C GLN A 292 -15.30 10.46 -10.72
N HIS A 293 -15.35 11.79 -10.73
CA HIS A 293 -16.37 12.55 -11.44
C HIS A 293 -15.85 13.15 -12.76
N THR A 294 -16.73 13.85 -13.48
CA THR A 294 -16.40 14.54 -14.73
C THR A 294 -15.24 15.52 -14.53
N PHE A 295 -14.24 15.44 -15.40
CA PHE A 295 -13.06 16.30 -15.41
C PHE A 295 -12.85 16.84 -16.84
N VAL A 296 -13.15 18.13 -17.05
CA VAL A 296 -13.08 18.80 -18.35
C VAL A 296 -12.49 20.19 -18.14
N PRO A 297 -11.16 20.32 -18.04
CA PRO A 297 -10.50 21.55 -17.58
C PRO A 297 -10.57 22.70 -18.59
N LEU A 298 -11.19 22.50 -19.76
CA LEU A 298 -11.38 23.52 -20.78
C LEU A 298 -12.70 23.30 -21.51
N LEU A 299 -13.60 24.27 -21.40
CA LEU A 299 -14.86 24.37 -22.13
C LEU A 299 -14.77 25.49 -23.19
N SER A 300 -15.37 25.24 -24.34
CA SER A 300 -15.64 26.29 -25.33
C SER A 300 -16.94 27.02 -24.95
N ARG A 301 -17.17 28.19 -25.54
CA ARG A 301 -18.41 28.96 -25.34
C ARG A 301 -19.70 28.15 -25.62
N GLN A 302 -19.68 27.26 -26.60
CA GLN A 302 -20.87 26.46 -26.98
C GLN A 302 -21.11 25.27 -26.04
N MET A 303 -20.18 25.02 -25.12
CA MET A 303 -20.19 23.91 -24.18
C MET A 303 -20.44 24.39 -22.74
N LEU A 304 -20.78 25.67 -22.53
CA LEU A 304 -21.03 26.21 -21.20
C LEU A 304 -22.21 25.53 -20.51
N ASP A 305 -23.23 25.07 -21.25
CA ASP A 305 -24.36 24.29 -20.73
C ASP A 305 -23.91 23.06 -19.90
N PHE A 306 -22.70 22.53 -20.10
CA PHE A 306 -22.20 21.42 -19.27
C PHE A 306 -21.98 21.78 -17.81
N VAL A 307 -21.82 23.06 -17.46
CA VAL A 307 -21.74 23.49 -16.07
C VAL A 307 -23.05 23.19 -15.32
N MET A 308 -24.17 23.00 -16.04
CA MET A 308 -25.48 22.61 -15.50
C MET A 308 -25.57 21.14 -15.08
N ALA A 309 -24.47 20.37 -15.15
CA ALA A 309 -24.45 18.99 -14.73
C ALA A 309 -24.89 18.85 -13.24
N PRO A 310 -25.78 17.90 -12.93
CA PRO A 310 -26.29 17.73 -11.58
C PRO A 310 -25.25 17.11 -10.63
N THR A 311 -24.34 16.30 -11.17
CA THR A 311 -23.26 15.64 -10.42
C THR A 311 -22.09 16.59 -10.16
N SER A 312 -21.21 16.22 -9.24
CA SER A 312 -19.92 16.91 -9.05
C SER A 312 -19.10 16.91 -10.33
N PHE A 313 -18.29 17.94 -10.53
CA PHE A 313 -17.40 18.06 -11.67
C PHE A 313 -16.27 19.04 -11.38
N LEU A 314 -15.21 18.93 -12.17
CA LEU A 314 -14.18 19.96 -12.26
C LEU A 314 -14.08 20.38 -13.73
N MET A 315 -14.47 21.63 -13.99
CA MET A 315 -14.48 22.23 -15.32
C MET A 315 -13.60 23.48 -15.37
N GLY A 316 -13.28 23.96 -16.57
CA GLY A 316 -12.56 25.23 -16.74
C GLY A 316 -13.10 26.07 -17.88
N CYS A 317 -13.16 27.38 -17.67
CA CYS A 317 -13.74 28.37 -18.58
C CYS A 317 -12.79 29.56 -18.76
N HIS A 318 -12.94 30.29 -19.88
CA HIS A 318 -12.30 31.59 -19.99
C HIS A 318 -12.87 32.58 -18.98
N THR A 319 -12.07 33.53 -18.51
CA THR A 319 -12.53 34.61 -17.63
C THR A 319 -13.65 35.47 -18.25
N ASP A 320 -13.73 35.56 -19.59
CA ASP A 320 -14.82 36.26 -20.29
C ASP A 320 -16.22 35.66 -19.99
N HIS A 321 -16.28 34.39 -19.57
CA HIS A 321 -17.52 33.69 -19.26
C HIS A 321 -17.85 33.70 -17.76
N PHE A 322 -17.06 34.39 -16.93
CA PHE A 322 -17.25 34.40 -15.48
C PHE A 322 -18.65 34.91 -15.07
N GLU A 323 -19.10 36.04 -15.65
CA GLU A 323 -20.41 36.61 -15.33
C GLU A 323 -21.56 35.65 -15.73
N GLU A 324 -21.49 35.09 -16.93
CA GLU A 324 -22.45 34.12 -17.47
C GLU A 324 -22.57 32.89 -16.55
N VAL A 325 -21.45 32.22 -16.25
CA VAL A 325 -21.42 31.03 -15.39
C VAL A 325 -21.82 31.34 -13.95
N SER A 326 -21.42 32.49 -13.39
CA SER A 326 -21.75 32.88 -12.01
C SER A 326 -23.23 33.20 -11.79
N MET A 327 -23.99 33.44 -12.86
CA MET A 327 -25.42 33.78 -12.79
C MET A 327 -26.33 32.60 -13.10
N GLU A 328 -25.81 31.56 -13.75
CA GLU A 328 -26.63 30.46 -14.26
C GLU A 328 -26.99 29.40 -13.22
N ILE A 329 -26.14 29.16 -12.21
CA ILE A 329 -26.29 28.01 -11.30
C ILE A 329 -25.87 28.35 -9.87
N GLU A 330 -26.66 27.92 -8.90
CA GLU A 330 -26.35 27.94 -7.47
C GLU A 330 -25.29 26.86 -7.11
N ASP A 331 -24.59 27.01 -5.98
CA ASP A 331 -23.61 26.04 -5.45
C ASP A 331 -22.33 25.77 -6.28
N LEU A 332 -21.95 26.66 -7.20
CA LEU A 332 -20.66 26.57 -7.88
C LEU A 332 -19.51 27.19 -7.05
N VAL A 333 -18.39 26.48 -6.98
CA VAL A 333 -17.10 27.02 -6.53
C VAL A 333 -16.36 27.58 -7.74
N LEU A 334 -16.21 28.91 -7.78
CA LEU A 334 -15.60 29.65 -8.89
C LEU A 334 -14.16 30.03 -8.50
N ILE A 335 -13.17 29.51 -9.23
CA ILE A 335 -11.75 29.72 -8.90
C ILE A 335 -11.07 30.49 -10.04
N ASN A 336 -10.67 31.73 -9.77
CA ASN A 336 -9.92 32.54 -10.72
C ASN A 336 -8.40 32.33 -10.51
N ILE A 337 -7.75 31.68 -11.47
CA ILE A 337 -6.31 31.38 -11.44
C ILE A 337 -5.47 32.65 -11.62
N ASP A 338 -5.92 33.60 -12.44
CA ASP A 338 -5.14 34.79 -12.80
C ASP A 338 -4.94 35.73 -11.60
N ASN A 339 -5.99 35.85 -10.77
CA ASN A 339 -5.96 36.70 -9.58
C ASN A 339 -5.70 35.92 -8.28
N GLY A 340 -5.80 34.59 -8.34
CA GLY A 340 -5.74 33.72 -7.16
C GLY A 340 -6.97 33.84 -6.26
N ASP A 341 -8.15 34.15 -6.80
CA ASP A 341 -9.38 34.38 -6.02
C ASP A 341 -10.31 33.16 -6.04
N ILE A 342 -10.99 32.88 -4.93
CA ILE A 342 -11.99 31.82 -4.80
C ILE A 342 -13.31 32.49 -4.42
N ALA A 343 -14.34 32.27 -5.21
CA ALA A 343 -15.67 32.85 -5.04
C ALA A 343 -16.76 31.77 -5.13
N HIS A 344 -17.96 32.14 -4.71
CA HIS A 344 -19.15 31.30 -4.77
C HIS A 344 -20.21 31.97 -5.65
N SER A 345 -20.95 31.17 -6.41
CA SER A 345 -22.15 31.66 -7.08
C SER A 345 -23.20 32.16 -6.06
N LYS A 346 -24.12 33.02 -6.49
CA LYS A 346 -25.12 33.66 -5.62
C LYS A 346 -25.95 32.60 -4.87
N MET A 347 -25.94 32.73 -3.54
CA MET A 347 -26.55 31.81 -2.59
C MET A 347 -28.03 32.11 -2.33
N ALA A 348 -28.84 31.05 -2.18
CA ALA A 348 -30.15 31.09 -1.53
C ALA A 348 -29.95 31.03 0.00
N GLU A 349 -30.02 32.17 0.68
CA GLU A 349 -30.17 32.44 2.14
C GLU A 349 -29.30 31.68 3.20
N GLU A 350 -28.65 30.54 2.93
CA GLU A 350 -27.73 29.83 3.83
C GLU A 350 -26.42 29.46 3.09
N GLU A 351 -25.28 30.00 3.53
CA GLU A 351 -23.96 29.69 2.95
C GLU A 351 -23.58 28.21 3.20
N PRO A 352 -23.25 27.39 2.17
CA PRO A 352 -22.61 26.11 2.36
C PRO A 352 -21.16 26.39 2.75
N GLU A 353 -20.91 26.42 4.05
CA GLU A 353 -19.58 26.57 4.62
C GLU A 353 -18.69 25.43 4.11
N ILE A 354 -17.75 25.74 3.20
CA ILE A 354 -16.69 24.80 2.86
C ILE A 354 -15.85 24.69 4.13
N PRO A 355 -15.75 23.49 4.72
CA PRO A 355 -14.99 23.34 5.95
C PRO A 355 -13.49 23.49 5.65
N ASP A 356 -12.74 23.94 6.64
CA ASP A 356 -11.27 24.00 6.52
C ASP A 356 -10.65 22.59 6.55
N VAL A 357 -9.47 22.46 5.93
CA VAL A 357 -8.62 21.27 6.11
C VAL A 357 -8.28 21.14 7.60
N PRO A 358 -8.19 19.92 8.16
CA PRO A 358 -7.77 19.71 9.54
C PRO A 358 -6.54 20.54 9.92
N ALA A 359 -6.64 21.35 10.98
CA ALA A 359 -5.70 22.44 11.26
C ALA A 359 -4.23 22.01 11.33
N GLN A 360 -3.96 20.85 11.94
CA GLN A 360 -2.60 20.30 12.04
C GLN A 360 -2.02 19.90 10.68
N ALA A 361 -2.86 19.35 9.79
CA ALA A 361 -2.45 18.96 8.45
C ALA A 361 -2.18 20.21 7.60
N ALA A 362 -3.01 21.25 7.74
CA ALA A 362 -2.84 22.55 7.10
C ALA A 362 -1.52 23.23 7.51
N GLU A 363 -1.24 23.37 8.81
CA GLU A 363 -0.01 24.01 9.31
C GLU A 363 1.25 23.27 8.81
N ALA A 364 1.23 21.93 8.85
CA ALA A 364 2.34 21.12 8.37
C ALA A 364 2.57 21.24 6.86
N PHE A 365 1.51 21.47 6.07
CA PHE A 365 1.61 21.72 4.64
C PHE A 365 2.20 23.10 4.36
N ILE A 366 1.65 24.15 4.98
CA ILE A 366 2.09 25.55 4.79
C ILE A 366 3.58 25.67 5.11
N LYS A 367 4.02 25.18 6.27
CA LYS A 367 5.43 25.22 6.68
C LYS A 367 6.38 24.50 5.70
N ARG A 368 5.91 23.42 5.06
CA ARG A 368 6.71 22.71 4.05
C ARG A 368 6.77 23.48 2.75
N VAL A 369 5.64 24.03 2.30
CA VAL A 369 5.59 24.86 1.09
C VAL A 369 6.50 26.07 1.21
N GLU A 370 6.53 26.73 2.38
CA GLU A 370 7.44 27.86 2.66
C GLU A 370 8.94 27.49 2.55
N SER A 371 9.27 26.20 2.70
CA SER A 371 10.65 25.71 2.57
C SER A 371 11.05 25.34 1.13
N LEU A 372 10.10 25.33 0.19
CA LEU A 372 10.35 24.98 -1.21
C LEU A 372 11.04 26.12 -1.96
N GLN A 373 11.97 25.78 -2.83
CA GLN A 373 12.62 26.73 -3.73
C GLN A 373 11.84 26.81 -5.05
N LEU A 374 10.82 27.67 -5.10
CA LEU A 374 9.91 27.80 -6.25
C LEU A 374 10.52 28.56 -7.44
N HIS A 375 11.58 29.36 -7.22
CA HIS A 375 12.15 30.23 -8.25
C HIS A 375 13.56 29.77 -8.66
N TYR A 376 13.68 29.26 -9.87
CA TYR A 376 14.95 28.78 -10.46
C TYR A 376 16.05 29.84 -10.44
N ASP A 377 15.73 31.06 -10.89
CA ASP A 377 16.74 32.12 -11.04
C ASP A 377 17.32 32.57 -9.70
N LEU A 378 16.53 32.54 -8.60
CA LEU A 378 17.02 32.86 -7.26
C LEU A 378 18.03 31.83 -6.77
N GLU A 379 17.84 30.55 -7.08
CA GLU A 379 18.80 29.49 -6.75
C GLU A 379 20.09 29.66 -7.55
N LEU A 380 20.03 30.20 -8.77
CA LEU A 380 21.22 30.42 -9.61
C LEU A 380 22.02 31.68 -9.30
N CYS A 381 21.47 32.66 -8.57
CA CYS A 381 22.10 33.97 -8.36
C CYS A 381 23.51 33.90 -7.74
N HIS A 382 23.83 32.84 -7.00
CA HIS A 382 25.14 32.65 -6.36
C HIS A 382 26.14 31.86 -7.22
N LEU A 383 25.75 31.43 -8.42
CA LEU A 383 26.53 30.55 -9.29
C LEU A 383 27.03 31.30 -10.53
N ARG A 384 28.19 30.86 -11.06
CA ARG A 384 28.71 31.39 -12.33
C ARG A 384 27.78 31.05 -13.50
N ALA A 385 27.72 31.93 -14.49
CA ALA A 385 27.04 31.64 -15.76
C ALA A 385 27.73 30.47 -16.49
N SER A 386 26.93 29.54 -17.03
CA SER A 386 27.46 28.49 -17.93
C SER A 386 27.52 29.00 -19.37
N THR A 387 28.58 28.62 -20.08
CA THR A 387 28.75 28.89 -21.52
C THR A 387 28.17 27.80 -22.40
N ASP A 388 27.78 26.66 -21.82
CA ASP A 388 27.18 25.53 -22.53
C ASP A 388 25.65 25.54 -22.37
N LEU A 389 24.96 25.75 -23.49
CA LEU A 389 23.49 25.77 -23.54
C LEU A 389 22.89 24.40 -23.16
N GLY A 390 23.58 23.30 -23.45
CA GLY A 390 23.16 21.95 -23.09
C GLY A 390 23.20 21.71 -21.58
N GLU A 391 24.25 22.20 -20.92
CA GLU A 391 24.38 22.17 -19.46
C GLU A 391 23.26 22.97 -18.78
N LEU A 392 22.94 24.16 -19.29
CA LEU A 392 21.83 24.99 -18.78
C LEU A 392 20.48 24.26 -18.86
N GLN A 393 20.18 23.63 -20.00
CA GLN A 393 18.95 22.86 -20.18
C GLN A 393 18.88 21.64 -19.24
N MET A 394 19.98 20.89 -19.12
CA MET A 394 20.05 19.75 -18.20
C MET A 394 19.87 20.19 -16.75
N ARG A 395 20.49 21.32 -16.35
CA ARG A 395 20.36 21.88 -15.01
C ARG A 395 18.93 22.29 -14.69
N ARG A 396 18.25 23.00 -15.61
CA ARG A 396 16.84 23.39 -15.43
C ARG A 396 15.93 22.16 -15.31
N ARG A 397 16.16 21.13 -16.12
CA ARG A 397 15.40 19.86 -16.03
C ARG A 397 15.62 19.15 -14.69
N ALA A 398 16.87 19.03 -14.24
CA ALA A 398 17.20 18.42 -12.95
C ALA A 398 16.57 19.18 -11.78
N TRP A 399 16.59 20.51 -11.84
CA TRP A 399 15.90 21.36 -10.88
C TRP A 399 14.38 21.11 -10.88
N GLN A 400 13.75 21.12 -12.05
CA GLN A 400 12.31 20.91 -12.18
C GLN A 400 11.89 19.51 -11.67
N GLN A 401 12.67 18.48 -11.98
CA GLN A 401 12.42 17.12 -11.49
C GLN A 401 12.52 17.05 -9.97
N LYS A 402 13.57 17.64 -9.39
CA LYS A 402 13.74 17.71 -7.94
C LYS A 402 12.56 18.43 -7.28
N LEU A 403 12.17 19.60 -7.81
CA LEU A 403 11.05 20.37 -7.27
C LEU A 403 9.72 19.60 -7.40
N ASN A 404 9.47 18.95 -8.54
CA ASN A 404 8.30 18.09 -8.72
C ASN A 404 8.25 16.98 -7.66
N THR A 405 9.37 16.31 -7.38
CA THR A 405 9.44 15.29 -6.32
C THR A 405 9.14 15.88 -4.94
N GLU A 406 9.70 17.05 -4.60
CA GLU A 406 9.46 17.71 -3.31
C GLU A 406 8.01 18.16 -3.13
N VAL A 407 7.40 18.71 -4.19
CA VAL A 407 5.99 19.10 -4.22
C VAL A 407 5.08 17.87 -4.08
N GLN A 408 5.34 16.81 -4.84
CA GLN A 408 4.56 15.57 -4.77
C GLN A 408 4.64 14.92 -3.39
N GLN A 409 5.83 14.90 -2.77
CA GLN A 409 5.99 14.41 -1.39
C GLN A 409 5.22 15.28 -0.38
N THR A 410 5.23 16.60 -0.56
CA THR A 410 4.50 17.54 0.31
C THR A 410 2.99 17.33 0.19
N ALA A 411 2.46 17.16 -1.02
CA ALA A 411 1.05 16.87 -1.27
C ALA A 411 0.64 15.49 -0.73
N LEU A 412 1.43 14.44 -1.00
CA LEU A 412 1.17 13.10 -0.44
C LEU A 412 1.13 13.14 1.09
N GLN A 413 1.95 13.99 1.72
CA GLN A 413 2.04 14.09 3.17
C GLN A 413 0.86 14.81 3.79
N LEU A 414 0.28 15.77 3.07
CA LEU A 414 -1.02 16.32 3.41
C LEU A 414 -2.08 15.20 3.44
N ILE A 415 -2.18 14.38 2.37
CA ILE A 415 -3.14 13.27 2.31
C ILE A 415 -2.92 12.26 3.45
N VAL A 416 -1.67 11.87 3.73
CA VAL A 416 -1.35 10.99 4.87
C VAL A 416 -1.75 11.63 6.20
N ASN A 417 -1.45 12.91 6.41
CA ASN A 417 -1.82 13.59 7.64
C ASN A 417 -3.34 13.67 7.85
N ILE A 418 -4.12 13.81 6.77
CA ILE A 418 -5.60 13.84 6.83
C ILE A 418 -6.19 12.46 7.17
N PHE A 419 -5.68 11.38 6.56
CA PHE A 419 -6.32 10.06 6.62
C PHE A 419 -5.57 8.97 7.40
N ARG A 420 -4.41 9.26 7.99
CA ARG A 420 -3.59 8.26 8.71
C ARG A 420 -4.37 7.47 9.76
N GLU A 421 -5.25 8.14 10.50
CA GLU A 421 -6.00 7.54 11.63
C GLU A 421 -7.23 6.74 11.18
N VAL A 422 -7.54 6.70 9.87
CA VAL A 422 -8.62 5.85 9.33
C VAL A 422 -8.35 4.38 9.62
N LYS A 423 -7.09 3.95 9.55
CA LYS A 423 -6.69 2.53 9.78
C LYS A 423 -7.06 2.01 11.17
N ASP A 424 -7.15 2.90 12.17
CA ASP A 424 -7.48 2.56 13.56
C ASP A 424 -8.98 2.26 13.73
N HIS A 425 -9.78 2.59 12.72
CA HIS A 425 -11.24 2.42 12.67
C HIS A 425 -11.68 1.39 11.62
N LEU A 426 -10.73 0.62 11.06
CA LEU A 426 -10.99 -0.45 10.09
C LEU A 426 -11.04 -1.82 10.74
N ASN A 427 -11.99 -2.62 10.28
CA ASN A 427 -12.06 -4.05 10.52
C ASN A 427 -11.78 -4.78 9.19
N TYR A 428 -10.54 -5.25 9.02
CA TYR A 428 -10.09 -5.88 7.78
C TYR A 428 -10.86 -7.17 7.45
N GLU A 429 -11.24 -7.92 8.47
CA GLU A 429 -11.85 -9.23 8.30
C GLU A 429 -13.30 -9.11 7.84
N HIS A 430 -14.07 -8.26 8.50
CA HIS A 430 -15.47 -8.02 8.13
C HIS A 430 -15.64 -6.93 7.07
N ARG A 431 -14.54 -6.33 6.62
CA ARG A 431 -14.50 -5.19 5.68
C ARG A 431 -15.36 -4.01 6.15
N VAL A 432 -15.27 -3.69 7.43
CA VAL A 432 -16.07 -2.64 8.07
C VAL A 432 -15.23 -1.39 8.36
N PHE A 433 -15.80 -0.21 8.15
CA PHE A 433 -15.27 1.06 8.64
C PHE A 433 -16.26 1.67 9.66
N ASN A 434 -15.77 2.05 10.84
CA ASN A 434 -16.60 2.69 11.85
C ASN A 434 -16.54 4.22 11.73
N SER A 435 -17.38 4.78 10.85
CA SER A 435 -17.43 6.22 10.55
C SER A 435 -17.79 7.08 11.76
N GLU A 436 -18.76 6.66 12.57
CA GLU A 436 -19.20 7.42 13.75
C GLU A 436 -18.08 7.55 14.79
N GLU A 437 -17.36 6.47 15.06
CA GLU A 437 -16.22 6.48 15.99
C GLU A 437 -15.07 7.32 15.43
N PHE A 438 -14.79 7.19 14.14
CA PHE A 438 -13.79 8.02 13.48
C PHE A 438 -14.11 9.52 13.63
N LEU A 439 -15.37 9.93 13.42
CA LEU A 439 -15.80 11.32 13.61
C LEU A 439 -15.69 11.79 15.06
N LYS A 440 -16.10 10.97 16.02
CA LYS A 440 -16.02 11.29 17.47
C LYS A 440 -14.60 11.54 17.95
N THR A 441 -13.60 10.91 17.32
CA THR A 441 -12.18 11.10 17.68
C THR A 441 -11.55 12.36 17.06
N ARG A 442 -12.23 13.05 16.13
CA ARG A 442 -11.74 14.28 15.50
C ARG A 442 -11.96 15.50 16.40
N ALA A 443 -11.11 16.52 16.24
CA ALA A 443 -11.35 17.82 16.87
C ALA A 443 -12.67 18.42 16.37
N ILE A 444 -13.39 19.16 17.22
CA ILE A 444 -14.73 19.70 16.91
C ILE A 444 -14.68 20.56 15.63
N GLY A 445 -13.64 21.38 15.47
CA GLY A 445 -13.44 22.19 14.26
C GLY A 445 -13.17 21.38 12.97
N ASP A 446 -12.65 20.15 13.08
CA ASP A 446 -12.34 19.30 11.92
C ASP A 446 -13.52 18.40 11.53
N GLN A 447 -14.52 18.20 12.41
CA GLN A 447 -15.66 17.31 12.15
C GLN A 447 -16.49 17.68 10.92
N PRO A 448 -16.77 18.97 10.62
CA PRO A 448 -17.48 19.36 9.41
C PRO A 448 -16.79 18.89 8.13
N PHE A 449 -15.45 18.98 8.07
CA PHE A 449 -14.64 18.45 6.97
C PHE A 449 -14.85 16.96 6.79
N TYR A 450 -14.63 16.18 7.85
CA TYR A 450 -14.75 14.73 7.75
C TYR A 450 -16.17 14.29 7.45
N ARG A 451 -17.22 14.93 7.97
CA ARG A 451 -18.61 14.57 7.67
C ARG A 451 -18.88 14.60 6.17
N LYS A 452 -18.43 15.65 5.47
CA LYS A 452 -18.53 15.74 3.99
C LYS A 452 -17.66 14.68 3.31
N VAL A 453 -16.39 14.54 3.70
CA VAL A 453 -15.45 13.62 3.04
C VAL A 453 -15.86 12.15 3.16
N LEU A 454 -16.42 11.72 4.29
CA LEU A 454 -16.80 10.32 4.50
C LEU A 454 -17.91 9.83 3.56
N GLU A 455 -18.68 10.74 2.98
CA GLU A 455 -19.78 10.45 2.04
C GLU A 455 -19.31 10.39 0.58
N THR A 456 -18.05 10.72 0.31
CA THR A 456 -17.50 10.83 -1.05
C THR A 456 -17.13 9.50 -1.68
N TYR A 457 -17.27 9.40 -3.01
CA TYR A 457 -16.83 8.23 -3.78
C TYR A 457 -15.32 8.02 -3.68
N MET A 458 -14.55 9.12 -3.66
CA MET A 458 -13.11 9.12 -3.48
C MET A 458 -12.70 8.44 -2.16
N PHE A 459 -13.36 8.78 -1.05
CA PHE A 459 -13.07 8.16 0.24
C PHE A 459 -13.48 6.68 0.27
N HIS A 460 -14.60 6.30 -0.34
CA HIS A 460 -14.97 4.89 -0.47
C HIS A 460 -13.94 4.06 -1.25
N SER A 461 -13.41 4.61 -2.35
CA SER A 461 -12.32 3.98 -3.12
C SER A 461 -11.04 3.85 -2.29
N PHE A 462 -10.72 4.88 -1.49
CA PHE A 462 -9.61 4.83 -0.54
C PHE A 462 -9.78 3.74 0.52
N LEU A 463 -10.95 3.65 1.17
CA LEU A 463 -11.26 2.60 2.14
C LEU A 463 -11.10 1.20 1.54
N LYS A 464 -11.60 1.01 0.33
CA LYS A 464 -11.47 -0.24 -0.42
C LYS A 464 -9.99 -0.61 -0.62
N ALA A 465 -9.16 0.35 -1.03
CA ALA A 465 -7.72 0.13 -1.15
C ALA A 465 -7.05 -0.21 0.18
N ARG A 466 -7.45 0.43 1.30
CA ARG A 466 -6.94 0.13 2.65
C ARG A 466 -7.35 -1.26 3.12
N LEU A 467 -8.62 -1.64 2.97
CA LEU A 467 -9.14 -2.96 3.36
C LEU A 467 -8.51 -4.09 2.54
N ASN A 468 -8.19 -3.83 1.27
CA ASN A 468 -7.42 -4.75 0.42
C ASN A 468 -5.91 -4.77 0.74
N ARG A 469 -5.47 -4.03 1.77
CA ARG A 469 -4.05 -3.90 2.19
C ARG A 469 -3.13 -3.48 1.02
N LYS A 470 -3.62 -2.61 0.12
CA LYS A 470 -2.85 -2.13 -1.04
C LYS A 470 -1.62 -1.33 -0.57
N MET A 471 -0.43 -1.76 -0.97
CA MET A 471 0.85 -1.12 -0.65
C MET A 471 1.22 0.01 -1.63
N ASP A 472 0.36 1.02 -1.72
CA ASP A 472 0.56 2.19 -2.58
C ASP A 472 1.46 3.28 -1.95
N ALA A 473 1.55 4.45 -2.59
CA ALA A 473 2.33 5.57 -2.09
C ALA A 473 1.91 6.04 -0.69
N PHE A 474 0.60 6.06 -0.38
CA PHE A 474 0.10 6.40 0.95
C PHE A 474 0.59 5.40 1.98
N ALA A 475 0.42 4.09 1.75
CA ALA A 475 0.80 3.06 2.73
C ALA A 475 2.30 3.06 2.99
N ARG A 476 3.11 3.20 1.93
CA ARG A 476 4.57 3.29 2.04
C ARG A 476 5.01 4.50 2.87
N MET A 477 4.39 5.66 2.66
CA MET A 477 4.76 6.86 3.40
C MET A 477 4.24 6.85 4.83
N ASP A 478 3.05 6.31 5.09
CA ASP A 478 2.58 6.12 6.46
C ASP A 478 3.55 5.24 7.26
N LEU A 479 3.99 4.12 6.69
CA LEU A 479 4.97 3.22 7.33
C LEU A 479 6.35 3.86 7.55
N SER A 480 6.81 4.70 6.62
CA SER A 480 8.13 5.35 6.74
C SER A 480 8.14 6.53 7.71
N THR A 481 6.96 7.10 8.02
CA THR A 481 6.80 8.24 8.92
C THR A 481 6.25 7.85 10.30
N GLN A 482 5.94 6.58 10.53
CA GLN A 482 5.60 6.02 11.84
C GLN A 482 6.82 5.99 12.77
N THR A 483 6.60 6.26 14.06
CA THR A 483 7.64 6.11 15.08
C THR A 483 7.84 4.64 15.46
N GLU A 484 9.01 4.28 16.01
CA GLU A 484 9.28 2.92 16.53
C GLU A 484 8.26 2.48 17.60
N GLU A 485 7.71 3.44 18.36
CA GLU A 485 6.67 3.20 19.36
C GLU A 485 5.28 2.94 18.73
N ASP A 486 4.97 3.53 17.57
CA ASP A 486 3.75 3.24 16.81
C ASP A 486 3.77 1.78 16.31
N ARG A 487 4.92 1.32 15.82
CA ARG A 487 5.13 -0.07 15.35
C ARG A 487 4.96 -1.10 16.49
N PHE A 488 5.37 -0.75 17.70
CA PHE A 488 5.21 -1.58 18.89
C PHE A 488 3.75 -1.71 19.34
N ASN A 489 2.95 -0.63 19.22
CA ASN A 489 1.53 -0.66 19.59
C ASN A 489 0.71 -1.59 18.67
N LEU A 490 1.12 -1.80 17.42
CA LEU A 490 0.51 -2.81 16.53
C LEU A 490 0.68 -4.26 17.02
N MET A 491 1.67 -4.52 17.87
CA MET A 491 2.01 -5.86 18.34
C MET A 491 1.10 -6.35 19.48
N PHE A 492 0.53 -5.40 20.22
CA PHE A 492 -0.19 -5.61 21.47
C PHE A 492 -1.61 -5.05 21.30
N HIS A 493 -2.49 -5.80 20.62
CA HIS A 493 -3.85 -5.39 20.28
C HIS A 493 -4.62 -4.79 21.46
N THR A 494 -4.66 -3.46 21.50
CA THR A 494 -5.85 -2.66 21.75
C THR A 494 -5.65 -1.37 20.94
N PRO A 495 -6.09 -1.32 19.66
CA PRO A 495 -5.75 -0.26 18.71
C PRO A 495 -6.37 1.12 19.03
N ARG A 496 -6.79 1.35 20.27
CA ARG A 496 -7.65 2.47 20.64
C ARG A 496 -7.13 3.28 21.82
N ARG A 497 -5.93 3.05 22.37
CA ARG A 497 -5.48 3.78 23.57
C ARG A 497 -4.04 4.30 23.45
N LEU A 498 -3.88 5.61 23.63
CA LEU A 498 -2.59 6.31 23.59
C LEU A 498 -1.77 6.02 24.85
N THR A 499 -0.45 5.85 24.70
CA THR A 499 0.47 5.75 25.84
C THR A 499 0.59 7.08 26.59
N MET A 500 0.97 7.04 27.87
CA MET A 500 1.11 8.25 28.70
C MET A 500 2.16 9.23 28.14
N GLU A 501 3.20 8.75 27.46
CA GLU A 501 4.20 9.58 26.79
C GLU A 501 3.60 10.35 25.59
N LYS A 502 2.71 9.72 24.80
CA LYS A 502 1.95 10.39 23.73
C LYS A 502 0.94 11.41 24.25
N MET A 503 0.32 11.16 25.41
CA MET A 503 -0.51 12.17 26.06
C MET A 503 0.34 13.37 26.51
N ALA A 504 1.51 13.12 27.08
CA ALA A 504 2.43 14.18 27.53
C ALA A 504 3.00 15.01 26.36
N SER A 505 3.32 14.38 25.21
CA SER A 505 3.80 15.11 24.02
C SER A 505 2.71 15.95 23.35
N LYS A 506 1.45 15.47 23.32
CA LYS A 506 0.30 16.29 22.89
C LYS A 506 0.02 17.47 23.85
N ARG A 507 0.34 17.37 25.15
CA ARG A 507 0.15 18.44 26.15
C ARG A 507 1.05 19.66 25.94
N PHE A 508 2.19 19.54 25.26
CA PHE A 508 3.07 20.67 24.97
C PHE A 508 2.57 21.57 23.81
N ASN A 509 1.42 21.25 23.22
CA ASN A 509 0.73 22.12 22.27
C ASN A 509 -0.52 22.74 22.93
N PRO A 510 -0.44 23.97 23.48
CA PRO A 510 -1.47 24.54 24.36
C PRO A 510 -2.83 24.79 23.70
N GLN A 511 -2.95 24.64 22.37
CA GLN A 511 -4.20 24.76 21.63
C GLN A 511 -5.14 23.55 21.79
N TYR A 512 -4.64 22.37 22.20
CA TYR A 512 -5.44 21.14 22.26
C TYR A 512 -6.27 20.94 23.54
N VAL A 513 -5.99 21.69 24.61
CA VAL A 513 -6.56 21.39 25.95
C VAL A 513 -7.91 22.10 26.18
N VAL A 514 -8.23 23.16 25.44
CA VAL A 514 -9.42 23.98 25.71
C VAL A 514 -10.70 23.38 25.13
N SER A 515 -10.62 22.53 24.08
CA SER A 515 -11.81 22.02 23.37
C SER A 515 -12.42 20.73 23.94
N ARG A 516 -11.78 20.02 24.89
CA ARG A 516 -12.33 18.76 25.45
C ARG A 516 -13.14 18.92 26.73
N ARG A 517 -13.11 20.09 27.38
CA ARG A 517 -13.83 20.33 28.64
C ARG A 517 -15.30 20.75 28.48
N MET A 518 -15.81 20.87 27.26
CA MET A 518 -17.19 21.33 27.03
C MET A 518 -18.00 20.32 26.21
N VAL A 519 -18.08 19.09 26.69
CA VAL A 519 -19.20 18.20 26.37
C VAL A 519 -19.67 17.61 27.70
N ILE A 520 -20.94 17.89 28.01
CA ILE A 520 -21.74 17.56 29.22
C ILE A 520 -21.74 18.65 30.31
N SER A 521 -22.80 19.46 30.26
CA SER A 521 -23.54 20.19 31.32
C SER A 521 -23.59 21.73 31.26
N MET A 522 -24.80 22.21 30.90
CA MET A 522 -25.46 23.51 31.14
C MET A 522 -25.28 24.67 30.12
N PRO A 523 -26.38 25.32 29.68
CA PRO A 523 -26.35 26.54 28.87
C PRO A 523 -26.22 27.81 29.75
N ASP A 524 -25.80 28.91 29.12
CA ASP A 524 -25.63 30.26 29.65
C ASP A 524 -24.37 30.56 30.47
N LEU A 525 -23.33 31.09 29.79
CA LEU A 525 -22.38 32.06 30.34
C LEU A 525 -21.68 32.82 29.18
N GLN A 526 -21.73 34.15 29.25
CA GLN A 526 -21.20 35.08 28.25
C GLN A 526 -19.68 34.97 28.06
N GLU A 527 -19.26 35.12 26.81
CA GLU A 527 -17.87 35.11 26.35
C GLU A 527 -16.95 36.07 27.13
N ILE A 528 -15.88 35.53 27.70
CA ILE A 528 -14.76 36.33 28.23
C ILE A 528 -13.80 36.60 27.08
N ARG A 529 -13.77 37.85 26.59
CA ARG A 529 -12.73 38.33 25.66
C ARG A 529 -11.37 38.36 26.35
N LEU A 530 -10.35 37.77 25.73
CA LEU A 530 -8.94 37.94 26.09
C LEU A 530 -8.23 38.87 25.10
N PRO A 531 -7.15 39.56 25.52
CA PRO A 531 -6.64 40.76 24.85
C PRO A 531 -5.73 40.44 23.66
N GLU A 532 -5.87 41.22 22.59
CA GLU A 532 -4.96 41.23 21.43
C GLU A 532 -3.54 41.63 21.84
N ALA A 533 -2.55 40.80 21.48
CA ALA A 533 -1.13 41.15 21.56
C ALA A 533 -0.59 41.52 20.16
N PRO A 534 0.36 42.48 20.07
CA PRO A 534 0.61 43.22 18.84
C PRO A 534 1.47 42.45 17.82
N THR A 535 1.13 42.66 16.55
CA THR A 535 1.84 42.19 15.37
C THR A 535 3.27 42.75 15.31
N ARG A 536 4.27 41.86 15.34
CA ARG A 536 5.68 42.22 15.06
C ARG A 536 6.07 41.77 13.65
N LYS A 537 6.42 42.77 12.83
CA LYS A 537 6.89 42.64 11.45
C LYS A 537 8.13 41.75 11.35
N SER A 538 8.11 40.87 10.36
CA SER A 538 9.20 39.99 9.94
C SER A 538 10.39 40.76 9.40
N SER A 539 11.55 40.66 10.06
CA SER A 539 12.84 41.06 9.52
C SER A 539 13.65 39.83 9.12
N LEU A 540 13.99 39.75 7.83
CA LEU A 540 14.92 38.82 7.22
C LEU A 540 16.27 38.80 7.95
N ARG A 541 16.50 37.80 8.80
CA ARG A 541 17.83 37.26 9.09
C ARG A 541 17.75 35.75 9.24
N LYS A 542 18.46 35.07 8.35
CA LYS A 542 18.73 33.64 8.35
C LYS A 542 19.39 33.27 9.69
N LEU A 543 18.69 32.50 10.52
CA LEU A 543 19.28 31.80 11.64
C LEU A 543 19.20 30.31 11.31
N GLU A 544 20.36 29.66 11.15
CA GLU A 544 20.43 28.20 11.12
C GLU A 544 20.01 27.69 12.51
N CYS A 545 18.77 27.21 12.61
CA CYS A 545 18.24 26.64 13.85
C CYS A 545 18.45 25.12 13.80
N THR A 546 19.46 24.64 14.54
CA THR A 546 19.90 23.24 14.57
C THR A 546 19.17 22.38 15.62
N PHE A 547 18.06 22.84 16.19
CA PHE A 547 17.24 22.05 17.12
C PHE A 547 15.76 22.18 16.72
N CYS A 548 15.09 21.03 16.54
CA CYS A 548 13.67 20.85 16.13
C CYS A 548 13.36 20.64 14.63
N LEU A 549 14.27 20.03 13.86
CA LEU A 549 13.87 19.27 12.66
C LEU A 549 13.61 17.82 13.07
N LEU A 550 12.36 17.47 13.36
CA LEU A 550 11.93 16.08 13.25
C LEU A 550 12.17 15.65 11.80
N SER A 551 13.16 14.76 11.63
CA SER A 551 13.61 14.12 10.41
C SER A 551 12.56 14.10 9.30
N ALA A 552 12.67 15.04 8.35
CA ALA A 552 12.11 14.83 7.02
C ALA A 552 12.86 13.63 6.44
N VAL A 553 12.22 12.47 6.43
CA VAL A 553 12.71 11.25 5.80
C VAL A 553 12.85 11.54 4.30
N ARG A 554 14.00 12.07 3.89
CA ARG A 554 14.40 12.12 2.48
C ARG A 554 14.46 10.68 1.99
N MET A 555 13.42 10.25 1.28
CA MET A 555 13.44 9.03 0.49
C MET A 555 14.55 9.21 -0.56
N PRO A 556 15.53 8.28 -0.67
CA PRO A 556 16.58 8.41 -1.67
C PRO A 556 15.94 8.43 -3.06
N SER A 557 16.23 9.48 -3.84
CA SER A 557 15.83 9.57 -5.25
C SER A 557 16.48 8.41 -6.01
N LYS A 558 15.67 7.53 -6.60
CA LYS A 558 16.17 6.45 -7.46
C LYS A 558 16.88 7.08 -8.66
N SER A 559 18.07 6.61 -9.01
CA SER A 559 18.80 7.09 -10.18
C SER A 559 17.99 6.83 -11.46
N THR A 560 17.53 7.89 -12.11
CA THR A 560 16.84 7.83 -13.40
C THR A 560 17.84 7.57 -14.53
N SER A 561 17.50 6.65 -15.42
CA SER A 561 18.27 6.28 -16.61
C SER A 561 17.54 6.73 -17.87
N THR A 562 18.27 7.17 -18.88
CA THR A 562 17.70 7.56 -20.18
C THR A 562 18.14 6.61 -21.27
N PHE A 563 17.23 6.19 -22.15
CA PHE A 563 17.55 5.43 -23.35
C PHE A 563 17.22 6.24 -24.60
N LYS A 564 18.23 6.47 -25.45
CA LYS A 564 18.05 7.19 -26.72
C LYS A 564 17.51 6.26 -27.79
N ILE A 565 16.33 6.58 -28.32
CA ILE A 565 15.69 5.88 -29.44
C ILE A 565 16.49 6.18 -30.73
N PRO A 566 16.66 5.21 -31.64
CA PRO A 566 17.27 5.44 -32.95
C PRO A 566 16.57 6.56 -33.74
N GLU A 567 17.30 7.20 -34.65
CA GLU A 567 16.68 8.21 -35.50
C GLU A 567 15.70 7.58 -36.49
N ILE A 568 14.56 8.23 -36.66
CA ILE A 568 13.54 7.84 -37.64
C ILE A 568 13.88 8.54 -38.95
N HIS A 569 14.27 7.76 -39.95
CA HIS A 569 14.59 8.24 -41.30
C HIS A 569 13.33 8.23 -42.19
N PHE A 570 13.21 9.25 -43.04
CA PHE A 570 12.13 9.42 -44.01
C PHE A 570 12.64 9.19 -45.44
N PRO A 571 11.79 8.70 -46.38
CA PRO A 571 10.33 8.52 -46.28
C PRO A 571 9.92 7.25 -45.52
N LEU A 572 8.76 7.28 -44.83
CA LEU A 572 8.23 6.13 -44.07
C LEU A 572 7.59 5.07 -44.98
N ILE A 573 8.44 4.37 -45.71
CA ILE A 573 8.10 3.17 -46.48
C ILE A 573 8.32 1.95 -45.57
N PHE A 574 7.64 0.83 -45.85
CA PHE A 574 7.73 -0.42 -45.09
C PHE A 574 9.18 -0.81 -44.76
N GLN A 575 10.09 -0.70 -45.73
CA GLN A 575 11.52 -1.01 -45.56
C GLN A 575 12.20 -0.11 -44.51
N CYS A 576 11.94 1.20 -44.52
CA CYS A 576 12.50 2.15 -43.56
C CYS A 576 11.97 1.90 -42.14
N VAL A 577 10.67 1.62 -42.00
CA VAL A 577 10.05 1.27 -40.71
C VAL A 577 10.59 -0.06 -40.18
N HIS A 578 10.77 -1.05 -41.05
CA HIS A 578 11.38 -2.32 -40.68
C HIS A 578 12.85 -2.16 -40.25
N SER A 579 13.62 -1.31 -40.97
CA SER A 579 14.99 -0.96 -40.59
C SER A 579 15.02 -0.28 -39.22
N TYR A 580 14.17 0.71 -38.98
CA TYR A 580 14.05 1.40 -37.69
C TYR A 580 13.81 0.41 -36.54
N TYR A 581 12.84 -0.51 -36.67
CA TYR A 581 12.60 -1.51 -35.63
C TYR A 581 13.79 -2.45 -35.45
N THR A 582 14.50 -2.78 -36.53
CA THR A 582 15.69 -3.63 -36.49
C THR A 582 16.84 -2.94 -35.77
N ASP A 583 17.08 -1.66 -36.06
CA ASP A 583 18.04 -0.83 -35.37
C ASP A 583 17.66 -0.68 -33.90
N PHE A 584 16.40 -0.44 -33.58
CA PHE A 584 15.92 -0.33 -32.20
C PHE A 584 16.14 -1.64 -31.44
N TYR A 585 15.80 -2.78 -32.04
CA TYR A 585 16.09 -4.10 -31.47
C TYR A 585 17.59 -4.31 -31.19
N ASN A 586 18.46 -3.90 -32.13
CA ASN A 586 19.91 -4.03 -31.99
C ASN A 586 20.46 -3.12 -30.88
N HIS A 587 19.98 -1.89 -30.77
CA HIS A 587 20.37 -0.95 -29.70
C HIS A 587 19.92 -1.47 -28.32
N LEU A 588 18.69 -1.99 -28.20
CA LEU A 588 18.22 -2.63 -26.97
C LEU A 588 19.02 -3.88 -26.64
N SER A 589 19.34 -4.72 -27.63
CA SER A 589 20.16 -5.92 -27.41
C SER A 589 21.58 -5.58 -26.96
N LYS A 590 22.18 -4.52 -27.52
CA LYS A 590 23.46 -3.99 -27.06
C LYS A 590 23.36 -3.52 -25.62
N ALA A 591 22.33 -2.74 -25.27
CA ALA A 591 22.11 -2.25 -23.92
C ALA A 591 21.94 -3.38 -22.90
N ILE A 592 21.16 -4.41 -23.24
CA ILE A 592 20.97 -5.63 -22.41
C ILE A 592 22.31 -6.35 -22.18
N ASN A 593 23.13 -6.50 -23.22
CA ASN A 593 24.40 -7.22 -23.13
C ASN A 593 25.50 -6.43 -22.39
N THR A 594 25.43 -5.10 -22.40
CA THR A 594 26.39 -4.23 -21.69
C THR A 594 26.02 -3.97 -20.23
N LEU A 595 24.78 -4.26 -19.83
CA LEU A 595 24.29 -3.94 -18.50
C LEU A 595 24.87 -4.91 -17.46
N PRO A 596 25.38 -4.43 -16.32
CA PRO A 596 25.80 -5.30 -15.23
C PRO A 596 24.62 -6.17 -14.74
N PRO A 597 24.85 -7.44 -14.37
CA PRO A 597 23.78 -8.34 -13.89
C PRO A 597 23.04 -7.80 -12.65
N ASP A 598 23.68 -6.90 -11.91
CA ASP A 598 23.16 -6.33 -10.66
C ASP A 598 22.00 -5.33 -10.90
N ASN A 599 21.85 -4.77 -12.11
CA ASN A 599 20.81 -3.79 -12.42
C ASN A 599 19.54 -4.42 -13.01
N SER A 600 18.95 -5.36 -12.27
CA SER A 600 17.78 -6.13 -12.72
C SER A 600 16.55 -5.28 -13.03
N ALA A 601 16.39 -4.15 -12.34
CA ALA A 601 15.27 -3.24 -12.57
C ALA A 601 15.32 -2.67 -13.98
N LEU A 602 16.46 -2.12 -14.41
CA LEU A 602 16.64 -1.56 -15.75
C LEU A 602 16.61 -2.66 -16.83
N LEU A 603 17.18 -3.83 -16.54
CA LEU A 603 17.15 -5.00 -17.42
C LEU A 603 15.70 -5.42 -17.78
N ALA A 604 14.81 -5.49 -16.80
CA ALA A 604 13.40 -5.81 -17.01
C ALA A 604 12.73 -4.83 -17.99
N ARG A 605 13.05 -3.52 -17.91
CA ARG A 605 12.47 -2.51 -18.81
C ARG A 605 12.99 -2.66 -20.24
N TYR A 606 14.25 -3.05 -20.42
CA TYR A 606 14.78 -3.38 -21.74
C TYR A 606 14.14 -4.63 -22.33
N PHE A 607 13.89 -5.69 -21.52
CA PHE A 607 13.13 -6.85 -21.99
C PHE A 607 11.70 -6.48 -22.40
N TYR A 608 11.01 -5.66 -21.61
CA TYR A 608 9.68 -5.16 -21.97
C TYR A 608 9.69 -4.43 -23.32
N LEU A 609 10.60 -3.45 -23.49
CA LEU A 609 10.70 -2.70 -24.74
C LEU A 609 11.10 -3.59 -25.92
N ARG A 610 12.08 -4.49 -25.77
CA ARG A 610 12.52 -5.37 -26.85
C ARG A 610 11.44 -6.38 -27.24
N GLY A 611 10.66 -6.85 -26.26
CA GLY A 611 9.48 -7.69 -26.49
C GLY A 611 8.41 -6.96 -27.31
N LEU A 612 8.11 -5.69 -26.98
CA LEU A 612 7.21 -4.84 -27.77
C LEU A 612 7.72 -4.62 -29.20
N ILE A 613 9.01 -4.27 -29.37
CA ILE A 613 9.58 -4.07 -30.71
C ILE A 613 9.55 -5.36 -31.54
N SER A 614 9.82 -6.51 -30.91
CA SER A 614 9.71 -7.83 -31.56
C SER A 614 8.28 -8.14 -31.99
N LEU A 615 7.29 -7.78 -31.17
CA LEU A 615 5.88 -7.89 -31.50
C LEU A 615 5.51 -7.03 -32.73
N MET A 616 5.98 -5.77 -32.77
CA MET A 616 5.74 -4.87 -33.91
C MET A 616 6.38 -5.38 -35.22
N GLN A 617 7.46 -6.15 -35.14
CA GLN A 617 8.05 -6.85 -36.30
C GLN A 617 7.30 -8.13 -36.71
N GLY A 618 6.28 -8.55 -35.96
CA GLY A 618 5.58 -9.82 -36.16
C GLY A 618 6.37 -11.06 -35.70
N LYS A 619 7.42 -10.88 -34.89
CA LYS A 619 8.25 -11.99 -34.36
C LYS A 619 7.71 -12.44 -33.00
N LEU A 620 6.56 -13.13 -33.02
CA LEU A 620 5.80 -13.52 -31.81
C LEU A 620 6.62 -14.37 -30.83
N LEU A 621 7.42 -15.31 -31.33
CA LEU A 621 8.28 -16.16 -30.50
C LEU A 621 9.39 -15.38 -29.77
N ASN A 622 9.97 -14.38 -30.42
CA ASN A 622 10.98 -13.52 -29.78
C ASN A 622 10.34 -12.65 -28.70
N ALA A 623 9.17 -12.08 -29.00
CA ALA A 623 8.39 -11.32 -28.03
C ALA A 623 8.03 -12.16 -26.80
N LEU A 624 7.53 -13.38 -26.98
CA LEU A 624 7.24 -14.30 -25.88
C LEU A 624 8.49 -14.65 -25.06
N SER A 625 9.65 -14.81 -25.70
CA SER A 625 10.91 -15.05 -25.00
C SER A 625 11.33 -13.85 -24.16
N ASP A 626 11.17 -12.63 -24.65
CA ASP A 626 11.46 -11.42 -23.88
C ASP A 626 10.48 -11.22 -22.73
N PHE A 627 9.18 -11.46 -22.93
CA PHE A 627 8.19 -11.41 -21.86
C PHE A 627 8.39 -12.51 -20.81
N GLN A 628 8.88 -13.69 -21.20
CA GLN A 628 9.27 -14.72 -20.25
C GLN A 628 10.49 -14.31 -19.41
N ASN A 629 11.48 -13.63 -19.99
CA ASN A 629 12.58 -13.05 -19.23
C ASN A 629 12.11 -11.91 -18.32
N LEU A 630 11.12 -11.12 -18.76
CA LEU A 630 10.46 -10.10 -17.95
C LEU A 630 9.77 -10.72 -16.72
N ASP A 631 9.03 -11.80 -16.93
CA ASP A 631 8.32 -12.52 -15.88
C ASP A 631 9.22 -13.05 -14.76
N LYS A 632 10.48 -13.39 -15.10
CA LYS A 632 11.52 -13.76 -14.13
C LYS A 632 12.11 -12.56 -13.39
N THR A 633 12.11 -11.38 -14.02
CA THR A 633 12.88 -10.19 -13.54
C THR A 633 12.07 -9.12 -12.83
N ASP A 634 10.86 -8.79 -13.27
CA ASP A 634 9.92 -7.89 -12.58
C ASP A 634 8.47 -8.19 -12.98
N LEU A 635 7.77 -8.93 -12.11
CA LEU A 635 6.36 -9.29 -12.29
C LEU A 635 5.41 -8.10 -12.37
N ARG A 636 5.76 -6.96 -11.75
CA ARG A 636 4.81 -5.84 -11.59
C ARG A 636 4.55 -5.11 -12.90
N ILE A 637 5.45 -5.23 -13.87
CA ILE A 637 5.32 -4.62 -15.21
C ILE A 637 5.01 -5.66 -16.29
N PHE A 638 4.71 -6.90 -15.91
CA PHE A 638 4.42 -7.99 -16.85
C PHE A 638 3.08 -7.74 -17.57
N PRO A 639 3.04 -7.64 -18.92
CA PRO A 639 1.83 -7.29 -19.64
C PRO A 639 0.97 -8.54 -19.94
N THR A 640 0.27 -9.04 -18.93
CA THR A 640 -0.52 -10.29 -18.99
C THR A 640 -1.50 -10.34 -20.17
N ASP A 641 -2.28 -9.28 -20.38
CA ASP A 641 -3.29 -9.23 -21.44
C ASP A 641 -2.66 -9.20 -22.83
N LEU A 642 -1.52 -8.51 -22.98
CA LEU A 642 -0.78 -8.48 -24.23
C LEU A 642 -0.21 -9.87 -24.55
N VAL A 643 0.41 -10.53 -23.58
CA VAL A 643 0.96 -11.89 -23.74
C VAL A 643 -0.14 -12.88 -24.08
N ARG A 644 -1.33 -12.72 -23.49
CA ARG A 644 -2.51 -13.52 -23.83
C ARG A 644 -2.92 -13.33 -25.29
N LYS A 645 -3.09 -12.07 -25.73
CA LYS A 645 -3.42 -11.77 -27.14
C LYS A 645 -2.37 -12.33 -28.10
N ILE A 646 -1.08 -12.28 -27.75
CA ILE A 646 -0.01 -12.92 -28.55
C ILE A 646 -0.27 -14.42 -28.65
N VAL A 647 -0.49 -15.09 -27.53
CA VAL A 647 -0.75 -16.54 -27.48
C VAL A 647 -1.97 -16.94 -28.31
N GLU A 648 -3.06 -16.19 -28.25
CA GLU A 648 -4.30 -16.44 -28.99
C GLU A 648 -4.15 -16.21 -30.50
N THR A 649 -3.27 -15.29 -30.92
CA THR A 649 -3.05 -14.93 -32.33
C THR A 649 -1.95 -15.73 -33.02
N MET A 650 -1.20 -16.56 -32.29
CA MET A 650 -0.12 -17.37 -32.85
C MET A 650 -0.62 -18.46 -33.80
N ALA A 651 0.11 -18.68 -34.90
CA ALA A 651 -0.17 -19.80 -35.78
C ALA A 651 0.11 -21.15 -35.09
N PRO A 652 -0.59 -22.25 -35.44
CA PRO A 652 -0.40 -23.56 -34.81
C PRO A 652 1.04 -24.08 -34.84
N ALA A 653 1.80 -23.78 -35.90
CA ALA A 653 3.20 -24.16 -36.03
C ALA A 653 4.12 -23.40 -35.04
N GLU A 654 3.92 -22.09 -34.90
CA GLU A 654 4.65 -21.27 -33.93
C GLU A 654 4.27 -21.65 -32.49
N ARG A 655 2.98 -21.98 -32.28
CA ARG A 655 2.49 -22.46 -30.99
C ARG A 655 3.17 -23.76 -30.58
N LEU A 656 3.26 -24.73 -31.50
CA LEU A 656 4.00 -25.96 -31.27
C LEU A 656 5.48 -25.69 -30.94
N GLN A 657 6.10 -24.71 -31.61
CA GLN A 657 7.48 -24.31 -31.34
C GLN A 657 7.65 -23.64 -29.96
N ALA A 658 6.68 -22.85 -29.51
CA ALA A 658 6.66 -22.31 -28.15
C ALA A 658 6.47 -23.41 -27.11
N ASP A 659 5.55 -24.35 -27.33
CA ASP A 659 5.26 -25.46 -26.41
C ASP A 659 6.43 -26.45 -26.29
N ARG A 660 7.31 -26.53 -27.30
CA ARG A 660 8.60 -27.26 -27.22
C ARG A 660 9.58 -26.63 -26.23
N LYS A 661 9.47 -25.32 -25.95
CA LYS A 661 10.28 -24.65 -24.94
C LYS A 661 9.57 -24.72 -23.58
N PRO A 662 10.12 -25.42 -22.58
CA PRO A 662 9.42 -25.68 -21.33
C PRO A 662 9.04 -24.40 -20.58
N GLU A 663 9.91 -23.39 -20.61
CA GLU A 663 9.66 -22.11 -19.94
C GLU A 663 8.51 -21.32 -20.57
N LEU A 664 8.40 -21.34 -21.91
CA LEU A 664 7.29 -20.69 -22.60
C LEU A 664 5.99 -21.44 -22.39
N LYS A 665 6.02 -22.78 -22.42
CA LYS A 665 4.85 -23.62 -22.13
C LYS A 665 4.27 -23.34 -20.75
N LYS A 666 5.12 -23.17 -19.72
CA LYS A 666 4.69 -22.77 -18.36
C LYS A 666 4.09 -21.37 -18.33
N LEU A 667 4.73 -20.40 -18.99
CA LEU A 667 4.20 -19.03 -19.07
C LEU A 667 2.81 -19.02 -19.70
N ILE A 668 2.67 -19.73 -20.80
CA ILE A 668 1.44 -19.91 -21.55
C ILE A 668 0.35 -20.53 -20.66
N SER A 669 0.63 -21.66 -19.98
CA SER A 669 -0.39 -22.32 -19.15
C SER A 669 -0.89 -21.39 -18.06
N ARG A 670 0.03 -20.71 -17.35
CA ARG A 670 -0.30 -19.77 -16.28
C ARG A 670 -1.15 -18.59 -16.76
N VAL A 671 -0.79 -17.97 -17.88
CA VAL A 671 -1.53 -16.82 -18.42
C VAL A 671 -2.93 -17.21 -18.87
N MET A 672 -3.11 -18.43 -19.40
CA MET A 672 -4.41 -18.94 -19.83
C MET A 672 -5.27 -19.48 -18.68
N GLU A 673 -4.68 -20.03 -17.61
CA GLU A 673 -5.40 -20.52 -16.41
C GLU A 673 -6.00 -19.39 -15.56
N ASN A 674 -5.30 -18.25 -15.45
CA ASN A 674 -5.77 -17.07 -14.72
C ASN A 674 -7.11 -16.49 -15.23
N GLN A 675 -7.60 -16.92 -16.41
CA GLN A 675 -8.90 -16.54 -16.96
C GLN A 675 -10.09 -17.07 -16.14
N ARG A 676 -9.92 -18.17 -15.38
CA ARG A 676 -11.03 -18.83 -14.67
C ARG A 676 -11.24 -18.36 -13.22
N GLU A 677 -10.25 -17.71 -12.60
CA GLU A 677 -10.26 -17.41 -11.16
C GLU A 677 -10.34 -15.92 -10.79
N VAL A 678 -10.65 -15.02 -11.73
CA VAL A 678 -11.05 -13.64 -11.38
C VAL A 678 -12.53 -13.64 -10.96
N MET A 679 -12.88 -14.50 -10.00
CA MET A 679 -14.13 -14.34 -9.25
C MET A 679 -13.93 -13.16 -8.32
N LYS A 680 -14.74 -12.11 -8.54
CA LYS A 680 -14.82 -10.91 -7.72
C LYS A 680 -14.90 -11.30 -6.25
N ILE A 681 -13.82 -11.04 -5.51
CA ILE A 681 -13.88 -10.90 -4.05
C ILE A 681 -14.97 -9.85 -3.82
N ASP A 682 -15.96 -10.14 -2.98
CA ASP A 682 -16.98 -9.16 -2.60
C ASP A 682 -16.26 -7.93 -2.02
N ASP A 683 -16.18 -6.89 -2.83
CA ASP A 683 -15.27 -5.76 -2.63
C ASP A 683 -15.98 -4.63 -1.87
N HIS A 684 -17.24 -4.86 -1.45
CA HIS A 684 -18.07 -3.88 -0.76
C HIS A 684 -17.47 -3.56 0.62
N VAL A 685 -17.42 -2.26 0.93
CA VAL A 685 -17.04 -1.75 2.26
C VAL A 685 -18.32 -1.49 3.05
N LYS A 686 -18.42 -2.05 4.25
CA LYS A 686 -19.61 -1.86 5.11
C LYS A 686 -19.32 -0.76 6.11
N ASN A 687 -20.31 0.08 6.40
CA ASN A 687 -20.27 0.92 7.59
C ASN A 687 -20.81 0.11 8.78
N PHE A 688 -20.18 0.26 9.94
CA PHE A 688 -20.71 -0.35 11.15
C PHE A 688 -22.01 0.35 11.55
N GLU A 689 -23.07 -0.42 11.81
CA GLU A 689 -24.33 0.10 12.33
C GLU A 689 -24.74 -0.66 13.58
N LEU A 690 -25.34 0.06 14.52
CA LEU A 690 -25.93 -0.56 15.71
C LEU A 690 -27.13 -1.44 15.31
N PRO A 691 -27.31 -2.60 15.96
CA PRO A 691 -28.40 -3.52 15.66
C PRO A 691 -29.76 -2.86 15.95
N LYS A 692 -30.71 -3.05 15.03
CA LYS A 692 -32.10 -2.56 15.15
C LYS A 692 -33.09 -3.66 15.53
N THR A 693 -32.66 -4.92 15.52
CA THR A 693 -33.47 -6.11 15.79
C THR A 693 -32.84 -6.97 16.88
N HIS A 694 -33.64 -7.81 17.53
CA HIS A 694 -33.15 -8.80 18.49
C HIS A 694 -32.12 -9.73 17.83
N MET A 695 -31.10 -10.12 18.57
CA MET A 695 -29.98 -10.92 18.09
C MET A 695 -29.89 -12.25 18.81
N GLN A 696 -29.78 -13.33 18.05
CA GLN A 696 -29.37 -14.65 18.55
C GLN A 696 -27.84 -14.72 18.68
N LEU A 697 -27.30 -15.81 19.23
CA LEU A 697 -25.87 -15.96 19.48
C LEU A 697 -25.01 -15.68 18.23
N ASP A 698 -25.36 -16.27 17.09
CA ASP A 698 -24.57 -16.13 15.85
C ASP A 698 -24.58 -14.68 15.33
N ASP A 699 -25.74 -14.00 15.37
CA ASP A 699 -25.86 -12.59 14.99
C ASP A 699 -25.09 -11.68 15.95
N PHE A 700 -25.13 -11.98 17.24
CA PHE A 700 -24.37 -11.26 18.26
C PHE A 700 -22.86 -11.44 18.09
N VAL A 701 -22.40 -12.66 17.82
CA VAL A 701 -20.98 -12.94 17.51
C VAL A 701 -20.53 -12.07 16.35
N LYS A 702 -21.28 -12.09 15.25
CA LYS A 702 -20.99 -11.27 14.07
C LYS A 702 -20.94 -9.77 14.41
N ARG A 703 -21.91 -9.23 15.17
CA ARG A 703 -21.95 -7.81 15.52
C ARG A 703 -20.80 -7.38 16.43
N ILE A 704 -20.44 -8.20 17.42
CA ILE A 704 -19.30 -7.93 18.30
C ILE A 704 -17.99 -7.95 17.51
N GLN A 705 -17.80 -8.93 16.62
CA GLN A 705 -16.61 -8.99 15.78
C GLN A 705 -16.56 -7.82 14.80
N GLU A 706 -17.66 -7.46 14.13
CA GLU A 706 -17.78 -6.28 13.25
C GLU A 706 -17.41 -4.98 13.99
N SER A 707 -17.85 -4.82 15.24
CA SER A 707 -17.55 -3.65 16.09
C SER A 707 -16.09 -3.54 16.57
N GLY A 708 -15.33 -4.63 16.46
CA GLY A 708 -13.94 -4.71 16.90
C GLY A 708 -13.75 -4.67 18.42
N ILE A 709 -14.79 -4.97 19.23
CA ILE A 709 -14.68 -5.04 20.70
C ILE A 709 -13.88 -6.28 21.12
N VAL A 710 -14.31 -7.46 20.68
CA VAL A 710 -13.65 -8.75 20.96
C VAL A 710 -13.66 -9.58 19.67
N LYS A 711 -12.55 -10.27 19.38
CA LYS A 711 -12.44 -11.19 18.24
C LYS A 711 -12.66 -12.65 18.63
N ASP A 712 -12.21 -13.01 19.83
CA ASP A 712 -12.23 -14.36 20.38
C ASP A 712 -13.66 -14.86 20.62
N ILE A 713 -14.06 -15.90 19.90
CA ILE A 713 -15.43 -16.45 19.91
C ILE A 713 -15.82 -16.91 21.32
N ASP A 714 -14.92 -17.58 22.04
CA ASP A 714 -15.18 -18.08 23.40
C ASP A 714 -15.46 -16.94 24.38
N THR A 715 -14.73 -15.82 24.27
CA THR A 715 -14.98 -14.62 25.07
C THR A 715 -16.32 -13.98 24.69
N ILE A 716 -16.69 -13.98 23.41
CA ILE A 716 -18.00 -13.46 22.96
C ILE A 716 -19.15 -14.33 23.47
N HIS A 717 -18.99 -15.66 23.48
CA HIS A 717 -19.99 -16.56 24.06
C HIS A 717 -20.19 -16.29 25.55
N ARG A 718 -19.10 -16.10 26.32
CA ARG A 718 -19.21 -15.71 27.74
C ARG A 718 -19.88 -14.35 27.92
N LEU A 719 -19.62 -13.39 27.02
CA LEU A 719 -20.27 -12.08 27.02
C LEU A 719 -21.77 -12.19 26.72
N PHE A 720 -22.16 -13.02 25.75
CA PHE A 720 -23.56 -13.30 25.45
C PHE A 720 -24.28 -13.90 26.67
N ASP A 721 -23.66 -14.88 27.33
CA ASP A 721 -24.20 -15.49 28.56
C ASP A 721 -24.28 -14.50 29.73
N ALA A 722 -23.37 -13.52 29.79
CA ALA A 722 -23.37 -12.45 30.80
C ALA A 722 -24.54 -11.48 30.56
N LEU A 723 -24.70 -10.97 29.35
CA LEU A 723 -25.75 -10.00 28.99
C LEU A 723 -27.16 -10.59 29.06
N THR A 724 -27.32 -11.88 28.76
CA THR A 724 -28.62 -12.57 28.85
C THR A 724 -29.02 -13.03 30.25
N VAL A 725 -28.09 -12.90 31.23
CA VAL A 725 -28.22 -13.41 32.62
C VAL A 725 -28.69 -14.88 32.67
N GLY A 726 -28.49 -15.65 31.58
CA GLY A 726 -28.89 -17.06 31.44
C GLY A 726 -30.38 -17.36 31.29
N HIS A 727 -31.27 -16.36 31.09
CA HIS A 727 -32.72 -16.58 31.00
C HIS A 727 -33.31 -16.25 29.62
N GLN A 728 -32.69 -15.34 28.87
CA GLN A 728 -33.10 -15.00 27.49
C GLN A 728 -32.12 -15.63 26.50
N LYS A 729 -32.60 -16.27 25.42
CA LYS A 729 -31.74 -16.80 24.35
C LYS A 729 -31.42 -15.76 23.26
N GLN A 730 -31.73 -14.48 23.51
CA GLN A 730 -31.51 -13.39 22.57
C GLN A 730 -31.19 -12.10 23.33
N ILE A 731 -30.48 -11.19 22.68
CA ILE A 731 -30.17 -9.85 23.19
C ILE A 731 -31.01 -8.84 22.41
N ASP A 732 -31.70 -7.95 23.12
CA ASP A 732 -32.44 -6.85 22.51
C ASP A 732 -31.50 -5.71 22.06
N PRO A 733 -31.93 -4.91 21.07
CA PRO A 733 -31.14 -3.78 20.56
C PRO A 733 -30.68 -2.77 21.62
N GLU A 734 -31.49 -2.53 22.65
CA GLU A 734 -31.23 -1.49 23.65
C GLU A 734 -30.13 -1.93 24.60
N THR A 735 -30.19 -3.17 25.09
CA THR A 735 -29.14 -3.78 25.91
C THR A 735 -27.79 -3.77 25.18
N PHE A 736 -27.76 -4.09 23.87
CA PHE A 736 -26.52 -4.01 23.09
C PHE A 736 -26.02 -2.57 22.96
N ARG A 737 -26.91 -1.62 22.67
CA ARG A 737 -26.58 -0.20 22.53
C ARG A 737 -26.01 0.36 23.84
N ASP A 738 -26.61 0.04 24.98
CA ASP A 738 -26.15 0.49 26.29
C ASP A 738 -24.78 -0.12 26.62
N PHE A 739 -24.59 -1.41 26.35
CA PHE A 739 -23.28 -2.07 26.46
C PHE A 739 -22.23 -1.42 25.57
N TYR A 740 -22.56 -1.18 24.30
CA TYR A 740 -21.65 -0.57 23.34
C TYR A 740 -21.26 0.85 23.77
N ASN A 741 -22.24 1.66 24.16
CA ASN A 741 -22.01 3.03 24.62
C ASN A 741 -21.15 3.06 25.88
N TYR A 742 -21.45 2.21 26.87
CA TYR A 742 -20.67 2.16 28.12
C TYR A 742 -19.23 1.68 27.88
N TRP A 743 -19.05 0.68 27.01
CA TRP A 743 -17.71 0.26 26.56
C TRP A 743 -16.92 1.43 25.96
N LYS A 744 -17.56 2.24 25.12
CA LYS A 744 -16.95 3.40 24.47
C LYS A 744 -16.68 4.55 25.43
N GLU A 745 -17.57 4.82 26.37
CA GLU A 745 -17.37 5.82 27.43
C GLU A 745 -16.18 5.44 28.31
N THR A 746 -16.11 4.18 28.75
CA THR A 746 -14.99 3.67 29.55
C THR A 746 -13.66 3.78 28.80
N GLU A 747 -13.68 3.58 27.48
CA GLU A 747 -12.51 3.76 26.62
C GLU A 747 -12.10 5.23 26.47
N ALA A 748 -13.06 6.14 26.35
CA ALA A 748 -12.82 7.58 26.30
C ALA A 748 -12.29 8.14 27.64
N GLU A 749 -12.90 7.77 28.77
CA GLU A 749 -12.48 8.18 30.11
C GLU A 749 -11.02 7.80 30.39
N ALA A 750 -10.62 6.59 29.97
CA ALA A 750 -9.24 6.12 30.09
C ALA A 750 -8.24 6.97 29.27
N GLN A 751 -8.66 7.52 28.13
CA GLN A 751 -7.82 8.41 27.30
C GLN A 751 -7.71 9.83 27.87
N GLU A 752 -8.68 10.27 28.67
CA GLU A 752 -8.73 11.64 29.21
C GLU A 752 -8.12 11.78 30.61
N VAL A 753 -7.56 10.68 31.16
CA VAL A 753 -6.94 10.68 32.49
C VAL A 753 -5.76 11.66 32.55
N ASN A 754 -6.02 12.83 33.14
CA ASN A 754 -5.00 13.85 33.35
C ASN A 754 -4.16 13.55 34.59
N LEU A 755 -3.13 12.71 34.42
CA LEU A 755 -2.13 12.47 35.47
C LEU A 755 -1.18 13.67 35.64
N PRO A 756 -0.85 14.09 36.88
CA PRO A 756 0.20 15.06 37.16
C PRO A 756 1.57 14.61 36.60
N PRO A 757 2.47 15.53 36.16
CA PRO A 757 3.77 15.18 35.60
C PRO A 757 4.63 14.30 36.51
N THR A 758 4.53 14.52 37.82
CA THR A 758 5.18 13.70 38.85
C THR A 758 4.75 12.24 38.83
N VAL A 759 3.48 11.97 38.51
CA VAL A 759 2.96 10.61 38.36
C VAL A 759 3.45 9.97 37.07
N ILE A 760 3.51 10.74 35.98
CA ILE A 760 3.95 10.24 34.66
C ILE A 760 5.41 9.74 34.73
N GLN A 761 6.28 10.42 35.48
CA GLN A 761 7.66 9.99 35.71
C GLN A 761 7.78 8.62 36.41
N HIS A 762 6.75 8.20 37.14
CA HIS A 762 6.71 6.90 37.81
C HIS A 762 6.14 5.77 36.94
N LEU A 763 5.51 6.08 35.80
CA LEU A 763 4.94 5.10 34.88
C LEU A 763 5.96 4.71 33.80
N ASP A 764 5.93 3.44 33.39
CA ASP A 764 6.74 3.02 32.24
C ASP A 764 6.21 3.67 30.96
N LYS A 765 7.08 3.88 29.95
CA LYS A 765 6.73 4.50 28.65
C LYS A 765 5.47 3.90 27.99
N ASN A 766 5.29 2.57 28.16
CA ASN A 766 4.19 1.81 27.57
C ASN A 766 3.07 1.48 28.58
N GLU A 767 3.11 2.02 29.81
CA GLU A 767 2.09 1.79 30.83
C GLU A 767 0.93 2.79 30.67
N CYS A 768 -0.31 2.30 30.73
CA CYS A 768 -1.51 3.10 30.58
C CYS A 768 -2.48 2.87 31.74
N VAL A 769 -3.23 3.92 32.11
CA VAL A 769 -4.35 3.78 33.03
C VAL A 769 -5.57 3.33 32.24
N TYR A 770 -6.15 2.19 32.62
CA TYR A 770 -7.30 1.59 31.93
C TYR A 770 -8.63 1.82 32.64
N LYS A 771 -8.60 2.04 33.96
CA LYS A 771 -9.78 2.33 34.79
C LYS A 771 -9.38 3.16 36.01
N LEU A 772 -10.26 4.08 36.40
CA LEU A 772 -10.18 4.83 37.65
C LEU A 772 -11.42 4.52 38.51
N SER A 773 -11.26 4.47 39.84
CA SER A 773 -12.39 4.42 40.77
C SER A 773 -12.96 5.82 41.00
N SER A 774 -14.16 5.87 41.61
CA SER A 774 -14.60 7.07 42.32
C SER A 774 -13.63 7.43 43.46
N SER A 775 -13.70 8.67 43.97
CA SER A 775 -12.84 9.09 45.10
C SER A 775 -13.26 8.33 46.36
N VAL A 776 -12.32 7.59 46.93
CA VAL A 776 -12.54 6.66 48.03
C VAL A 776 -11.63 6.94 49.21
N LYS A 777 -12.13 6.60 50.40
CA LYS A 777 -11.34 6.64 51.62
C LYS A 777 -10.53 5.35 51.73
N THR A 778 -9.21 5.50 51.86
CA THR A 778 -8.26 4.40 52.04
C THR A 778 -7.44 4.61 53.31
N ASN A 779 -6.70 3.58 53.74
CA ASN A 779 -5.71 3.71 54.81
C ASN A 779 -4.49 4.58 54.43
N TYR A 780 -4.36 4.98 53.15
CA TYR A 780 -3.33 5.91 52.66
C TYR A 780 -3.85 7.35 52.46
N GLY A 781 -5.13 7.60 52.78
CA GLY A 781 -5.80 8.88 52.57
C GLY A 781 -6.98 8.79 51.60
N VAL A 782 -7.53 9.93 51.21
CA VAL A 782 -8.60 10.03 50.21
C VAL A 782 -7.97 10.12 48.82
N GLY A 783 -8.52 9.38 47.86
CA GLY A 783 -8.01 9.39 46.49
C GLY A 783 -8.72 8.41 45.58
N LYS A 784 -8.27 8.35 44.32
CA LYS A 784 -8.80 7.43 43.30
C LYS A 784 -7.85 6.29 43.03
N ILE A 785 -8.36 5.06 42.96
CA ILE A 785 -7.60 3.87 42.61
C ILE A 785 -7.50 3.81 41.08
N ALA A 786 -6.28 3.67 40.58
CA ALA A 786 -5.98 3.53 39.16
C ALA A 786 -5.51 2.10 38.85
N LEU A 787 -6.08 1.53 37.80
CA LEU A 787 -5.74 0.23 37.23
C LEU A 787 -4.86 0.43 35.99
N THR A 788 -3.67 -0.17 35.98
CA THR A 788 -2.86 -0.33 34.75
C THR A 788 -2.82 -1.80 34.34
N GLN A 789 -2.15 -2.11 33.23
CA GLN A 789 -1.87 -3.50 32.85
C GLN A 789 -0.80 -4.17 33.74
N LYS A 790 -0.12 -3.41 34.62
CA LYS A 790 0.97 -3.91 35.48
C LYS A 790 0.65 -3.87 36.97
N ARG A 791 -0.10 -2.88 37.44
CA ARG A 791 -0.27 -2.59 38.87
C ARG A 791 -1.51 -1.76 39.17
N LEU A 792 -1.79 -1.66 40.47
CA LEU A 792 -2.71 -0.72 41.09
C LEU A 792 -1.92 0.39 41.79
N PHE A 793 -2.37 1.63 41.66
CA PHE A 793 -1.86 2.76 42.43
C PHE A 793 -2.97 3.73 42.83
N LEU A 794 -2.72 4.51 43.88
CA LEU A 794 -3.63 5.52 44.41
C LEU A 794 -3.17 6.90 43.97
N LEU A 795 -4.10 7.66 43.39
CA LEU A 795 -3.97 9.10 43.15
C LEU A 795 -4.56 9.83 44.35
N THR A 796 -3.71 10.36 45.22
CA THR A 796 -4.13 11.03 46.46
C THR A 796 -4.69 12.42 46.18
N GLU A 797 -5.76 12.79 46.88
CA GLU A 797 -6.38 14.11 46.83
C GLU A 797 -6.00 14.91 48.11
N GLY A 798 -5.75 16.22 47.99
CA GLY A 798 -5.57 17.12 49.15
C GLY A 798 -4.14 17.27 49.71
N GLY A 799 -3.17 17.75 48.91
CA GLY A 799 -1.89 18.29 49.40
C GLY A 799 -0.81 17.27 49.80
N ARG A 800 -1.05 15.97 49.60
CA ARG A 800 -0.10 14.85 49.83
C ARG A 800 0.61 14.46 48.51
N PRO A 801 1.70 13.66 48.53
CA PRO A 801 2.36 13.24 47.30
C PRO A 801 1.34 12.53 46.39
N GLY A 802 1.10 13.10 45.20
CA GLY A 802 0.04 12.73 44.26
C GLY A 802 0.14 11.32 43.64
N TYR A 803 0.91 10.41 44.22
CA TYR A 803 1.11 9.03 43.80
C TYR A 803 1.46 8.12 44.98
N ALA A 804 0.74 7.03 45.15
CA ALA A 804 1.12 5.95 46.05
C ALA A 804 0.86 4.58 45.40
N GLN A 805 1.91 3.79 45.17
CA GLN A 805 1.74 2.43 44.61
C GLN A 805 1.06 1.51 45.63
N ILE A 806 -0.09 0.92 45.23
CA ILE A 806 -0.85 -0.03 46.05
C ILE A 806 -0.16 -1.39 45.98
N ALA A 807 -0.18 -2.02 44.80
CA ALA A 807 0.40 -3.33 44.56
C ALA A 807 0.67 -3.54 43.07
N ALA A 808 1.81 -4.15 42.72
CA ALA A 808 1.94 -4.77 41.40
C ALA A 808 1.20 -6.11 41.40
N PHE A 809 0.55 -6.50 40.30
CA PHE A 809 -0.23 -7.75 40.28
C PHE A 809 0.61 -8.99 40.61
N ARG A 810 1.91 -8.95 40.29
CA ARG A 810 2.88 -10.02 40.62
C ARG A 810 3.15 -10.16 42.13
N ASP A 811 2.95 -9.10 42.90
CA ASP A 811 3.27 -9.04 44.33
C ASP A 811 2.04 -9.29 45.22
N ILE A 812 0.84 -9.46 44.62
CA ILE A 812 -0.39 -9.70 45.36
C ILE A 812 -0.37 -11.13 45.91
N GLU A 813 -0.55 -11.25 47.23
CA GLU A 813 -0.65 -12.52 47.95
C GLU A 813 -2.12 -12.94 48.13
N ASP A 814 -2.98 -11.99 48.50
CA ASP A 814 -4.39 -12.24 48.82
C ASP A 814 -5.24 -10.99 48.54
N VAL A 815 -6.48 -11.22 48.10
CA VAL A 815 -7.48 -10.19 47.80
C VAL A 815 -8.81 -10.62 48.42
N LYS A 816 -9.38 -9.77 49.27
CA LYS A 816 -10.64 -10.05 50.00
C LYS A 816 -11.63 -8.91 49.89
N SER A 817 -12.90 -9.23 49.71
CA SER A 817 -14.04 -8.32 49.94
C SER A 817 -14.58 -8.59 51.35
N THR A 818 -14.53 -7.60 52.24
CA THR A 818 -14.99 -7.72 53.63
C THR A 818 -15.92 -6.57 53.99
N THR A 819 -16.83 -6.78 54.95
CA THR A 819 -17.67 -5.69 55.47
C THR A 819 -17.12 -5.20 56.80
N VAL A 820 -16.72 -3.94 56.85
CA VAL A 820 -16.25 -3.29 58.09
C VAL A 820 -17.40 -2.50 58.70
N ALA A 821 -17.66 -2.70 59.99
CA ALA A 821 -18.68 -1.95 60.71
C ALA A 821 -18.12 -0.60 61.16
N PHE A 822 -18.75 0.50 60.73
CA PHE A 822 -18.42 1.86 61.18
C PHE A 822 -19.70 2.58 61.59
N LEU A 823 -19.82 2.94 62.87
CA LEU A 823 -20.96 3.69 63.45
C LEU A 823 -22.34 3.14 62.97
N LEU A 824 -22.57 1.84 63.16
CA LEU A 824 -23.81 1.09 62.77
C LEU A 824 -24.00 0.82 61.27
N LEU A 825 -23.15 1.34 60.38
CA LEU A 825 -23.20 1.05 58.93
C LEU A 825 -22.22 -0.08 58.57
N ARG A 826 -22.70 -1.08 57.81
CA ARG A 826 -21.85 -2.13 57.20
C ARG A 826 -21.34 -1.63 55.86
N ILE A 827 -20.03 -1.44 55.76
CA ILE A 827 -19.40 -0.86 54.58
C ILE A 827 -18.54 -1.91 53.87
N PRO A 828 -18.83 -2.24 52.60
CA PRO A 828 -17.97 -3.08 51.78
C PRO A 828 -16.58 -2.44 51.59
N THR A 829 -15.54 -3.20 51.93
CA THR A 829 -14.14 -2.76 51.92
C THR A 829 -13.27 -3.79 51.21
N LEU A 830 -12.54 -3.34 50.20
CA LEU A 830 -11.56 -4.13 49.46
C LEU A 830 -10.24 -4.16 50.24
N ARG A 831 -9.71 -5.35 50.50
CA ARG A 831 -8.44 -5.58 51.19
C ARG A 831 -7.46 -6.29 50.26
N ILE A 832 -6.26 -5.70 50.08
CA ILE A 832 -5.18 -6.25 49.25
C ILE A 832 -3.94 -6.45 50.11
N LYS A 833 -3.47 -7.70 50.20
CA LYS A 833 -2.24 -8.07 50.89
C LYS A 833 -1.13 -8.32 49.87
N THR A 834 0.07 -7.79 50.10
CA THR A 834 1.22 -7.95 49.20
C THR A 834 2.37 -8.68 49.89
N LEU A 835 3.23 -9.34 49.11
CA LEU A 835 4.39 -10.07 49.59
C LEU A 835 5.47 -9.15 50.22
N SER A 836 5.59 -7.92 49.71
CA SER A 836 6.66 -7.00 50.06
C SER A 836 6.32 -6.03 51.20
N LYS A 837 5.03 -5.81 51.50
CA LYS A 837 4.59 -4.88 52.56
C LYS A 837 3.84 -5.63 53.66
N LYS A 838 4.17 -5.32 54.92
CA LYS A 838 3.44 -5.85 56.09
C LYS A 838 2.04 -5.25 56.25
N GLU A 839 1.81 -4.04 55.76
CA GLU A 839 0.52 -3.35 55.85
C GLU A 839 -0.43 -3.76 54.72
N VAL A 840 -1.67 -4.13 55.09
CA VAL A 840 -2.74 -4.44 54.15
C VAL A 840 -3.33 -3.14 53.61
N PHE A 841 -3.48 -3.02 52.29
CA PHE A 841 -4.20 -1.89 51.71
C PHE A 841 -5.71 -2.08 51.87
N GLU A 842 -6.41 -1.06 52.37
CA GLU A 842 -7.85 -1.09 52.63
C GLU A 842 -8.52 0.10 51.95
N ALA A 843 -9.54 -0.18 51.12
CA ALA A 843 -10.30 0.85 50.42
C ALA A 843 -11.81 0.64 50.54
N ASN A 844 -12.52 1.69 50.95
CA ASN A 844 -13.98 1.72 51.02
C ASN A 844 -14.55 2.18 49.66
N LEU A 845 -14.92 1.20 48.82
CA LEU A 845 -15.42 1.41 47.45
C LEU A 845 -16.95 1.45 47.36
N LYS A 846 -17.67 1.43 48.48
CA LYS A 846 -19.15 1.46 48.54
C LYS A 846 -19.78 0.45 47.56
N THR A 847 -20.51 0.94 46.55
CA THR A 847 -21.23 0.15 45.55
C THR A 847 -20.32 -0.50 44.51
N GLU A 848 -19.09 -0.01 44.32
CA GLU A 848 -18.14 -0.54 43.34
C GLU A 848 -17.27 -1.69 43.90
N CYS A 849 -17.38 -1.99 45.21
CA CYS A 849 -16.46 -2.89 45.90
C CYS A 849 -16.42 -4.30 45.28
N ASP A 850 -17.58 -4.88 44.97
CA ASP A 850 -17.66 -6.24 44.43
C ASP A 850 -17.14 -6.33 43.00
N LEU A 851 -17.36 -5.27 42.19
CA LEU A 851 -16.79 -5.18 40.85
C LEU A 851 -15.26 -5.06 40.90
N TRP A 852 -14.72 -4.15 41.70
CA TRP A 852 -13.27 -4.02 41.88
C TRP A 852 -12.64 -5.31 42.44
N TYR A 853 -13.33 -6.02 43.32
CA TYR A 853 -12.89 -7.33 43.78
C TYR A 853 -12.74 -8.33 42.63
N LEU A 854 -13.75 -8.46 41.76
CA LEU A 854 -13.69 -9.32 40.56
C LEU A 854 -12.56 -8.87 39.61
N ILE A 855 -12.45 -7.57 39.35
CA ILE A 855 -11.45 -6.98 38.46
C ILE A 855 -10.03 -7.31 38.92
N VAL A 856 -9.75 -7.08 40.21
CA VAL A 856 -8.40 -7.31 40.76
C VAL A 856 -8.07 -8.80 40.77
N LYS A 857 -9.04 -9.69 41.05
CA LYS A 857 -8.82 -11.14 40.98
C LYS A 857 -8.54 -11.62 39.55
N GLU A 858 -9.30 -11.15 38.57
CA GLU A 858 -9.09 -11.53 37.16
C GLU A 858 -7.73 -11.04 36.65
N MET A 859 -7.35 -9.78 36.92
CA MET A 859 -6.02 -9.26 36.57
C MET A 859 -4.88 -10.01 37.28
N TRP A 860 -5.05 -10.33 38.56
CA TRP A 860 -4.08 -11.09 39.32
C TRP A 860 -3.92 -12.51 38.78
N ALA A 861 -5.03 -13.20 38.48
CA ALA A 861 -5.02 -14.51 37.85
C ALA A 861 -4.38 -14.47 36.45
N GLY A 862 -4.77 -13.51 35.61
CA GLY A 862 -4.18 -13.30 34.28
C GLY A 862 -2.69 -13.01 34.34
N LYS A 863 -2.23 -12.22 35.31
CA LYS A 863 -0.79 -11.97 35.53
C LYS A 863 -0.05 -13.23 35.93
N LYS A 864 -0.62 -14.03 36.84
CA LYS A 864 -0.06 -15.33 37.22
C LYS A 864 0.06 -16.25 36.01
N MET A 865 -1.01 -16.36 35.21
CA MET A 865 -1.02 -17.14 33.96
C MET A 865 0.06 -16.69 32.98
N ALA A 866 0.23 -15.37 32.81
CA ALA A 866 1.28 -14.81 31.95
C ALA A 866 2.70 -15.15 32.44
N ASP A 867 2.94 -15.13 33.74
CA ASP A 867 4.25 -15.43 34.31
C ASP A 867 4.57 -16.93 34.27
N ASP A 868 3.56 -17.77 34.50
CA ASP A 868 3.66 -19.24 34.47
C ASP A 868 3.90 -19.76 33.04
N HIS A 869 3.24 -19.15 32.04
CA HIS A 869 3.31 -19.57 30.62
C HIS A 869 4.28 -18.72 29.78
N LYS A 870 4.89 -17.68 30.36
CA LYS A 870 5.73 -16.68 29.65
C LYS A 870 5.03 -16.09 28.42
N ASP A 871 3.72 -15.88 28.53
CA ASP A 871 2.88 -15.38 27.46
C ASP A 871 2.18 -14.09 27.92
N PRO A 872 2.61 -12.91 27.42
CA PRO A 872 2.02 -11.64 27.84
C PRO A 872 0.56 -11.47 27.40
N GLN A 873 0.04 -12.28 26.45
CA GLN A 873 -1.35 -12.16 25.98
C GLN A 873 -2.37 -12.47 27.08
N TYR A 874 -2.03 -13.30 28.07
CA TYR A 874 -2.92 -13.57 29.19
C TYR A 874 -3.28 -12.30 29.99
N ILE A 875 -2.33 -11.38 30.18
CA ILE A 875 -2.61 -10.09 30.83
C ILE A 875 -3.55 -9.25 29.97
N GLN A 876 -3.36 -9.26 28.65
CA GLN A 876 -4.20 -8.51 27.73
C GLN A 876 -5.63 -9.06 27.69
N GLN A 877 -5.78 -10.39 27.63
CA GLN A 877 -7.08 -11.04 27.66
C GLN A 877 -7.77 -10.82 29.02
N ALA A 878 -7.03 -10.87 30.13
CA ALA A 878 -7.57 -10.57 31.46
C ALA A 878 -8.03 -9.11 31.55
N LEU A 879 -7.26 -8.19 30.98
CA LEU A 879 -7.62 -6.78 30.90
C LEU A 879 -8.88 -6.58 30.05
N THR A 880 -8.99 -7.24 28.90
CA THR A 880 -10.22 -7.23 28.09
C THR A 880 -11.40 -7.77 28.87
N ASN A 881 -11.26 -8.92 29.55
CA ASN A 881 -12.31 -9.49 30.40
C ASN A 881 -12.77 -8.49 31.47
N VAL A 882 -11.84 -7.82 32.13
CA VAL A 882 -12.11 -6.80 33.16
C VAL A 882 -12.84 -5.58 32.61
N LEU A 883 -12.45 -5.10 31.42
CA LEU A 883 -13.15 -3.99 30.78
C LEU A 883 -14.56 -4.41 30.32
N LEU A 884 -14.74 -5.67 29.88
CA LEU A 884 -16.05 -6.22 29.55
C LEU A 884 -16.92 -6.35 30.79
N MET A 885 -16.36 -6.78 31.94
CA MET A 885 -17.09 -6.83 33.21
C MET A 885 -17.64 -5.46 33.58
N ASP A 886 -16.80 -4.43 33.45
CA ASP A 886 -17.18 -3.05 33.74
C ASP A 886 -18.30 -2.56 32.83
N ALA A 887 -18.17 -2.79 31.51
CA ALA A 887 -19.18 -2.45 30.53
C ALA A 887 -20.50 -3.20 30.74
N VAL A 888 -20.46 -4.48 31.13
CA VAL A 888 -21.66 -5.27 31.45
C VAL A 888 -22.36 -4.75 32.70
N VAL A 889 -21.62 -4.39 33.75
CA VAL A 889 -22.20 -3.80 34.97
C VAL A 889 -22.84 -2.45 34.68
N GLY A 890 -22.21 -1.62 33.84
CA GLY A 890 -22.74 -0.34 33.42
C GLY A 890 -24.02 -0.45 32.57
N ALA A 891 -24.08 -1.44 31.68
CA ALA A 891 -25.20 -1.65 30.77
C ALA A 891 -26.44 -2.25 31.45
N LEU A 892 -26.25 -3.16 32.40
CA LEU A 892 -27.36 -3.86 33.05
C LEU A 892 -27.83 -3.06 34.27
N GLN A 893 -29.06 -2.52 34.26
CA GLN A 893 -29.60 -1.77 35.41
C GLN A 893 -30.22 -2.67 36.52
N SER A 894 -29.82 -3.95 36.60
CA SER A 894 -30.45 -4.94 37.48
C SER A 894 -29.64 -5.28 38.73
N SER A 895 -30.30 -5.81 39.77
CA SER A 895 -29.63 -6.31 40.99
C SER A 895 -28.72 -7.54 40.77
N LYS A 896 -28.69 -8.10 39.55
CA LYS A 896 -27.88 -9.28 39.17
C LYS A 896 -26.61 -8.95 38.37
N THR A 897 -26.24 -7.67 38.27
CA THR A 897 -25.07 -7.19 37.48
C THR A 897 -23.76 -7.86 37.85
N ILE A 898 -23.45 -7.97 39.14
CA ILE A 898 -22.20 -8.59 39.62
C ILE A 898 -22.15 -10.08 39.26
N TYR A 899 -23.29 -10.77 39.34
CA TYR A 899 -23.38 -12.16 38.90
C TYR A 899 -23.13 -12.30 37.39
N ALA A 900 -23.71 -11.41 36.57
CA ALA A 900 -23.45 -11.37 35.14
C ALA A 900 -21.96 -11.13 34.83
N ALA A 901 -21.34 -10.14 35.46
CA ALA A 901 -19.91 -9.85 35.32
C ALA A 901 -19.02 -11.05 35.75
N SER A 902 -19.42 -11.78 36.79
CA SER A 902 -18.68 -12.98 37.23
C SER A 902 -18.62 -14.10 36.18
N LYS A 903 -19.50 -14.11 35.16
CA LYS A 903 -19.40 -15.06 34.04
C LYS A 903 -18.21 -14.77 33.12
N LEU A 904 -17.69 -13.54 33.13
CA LEU A 904 -16.52 -13.12 32.38
C LEU A 904 -15.19 -13.38 33.12
N SER A 905 -15.21 -13.81 34.39
CA SER A 905 -14.00 -14.06 35.20
C SER A 905 -13.37 -15.41 34.86
N TYR A 906 -12.76 -15.47 33.69
CA TYR A 906 -12.26 -16.71 33.10
C TYR A 906 -11.00 -17.20 33.80
N PHE A 907 -10.01 -16.34 34.00
CA PHE A 907 -8.71 -16.76 34.55
C PHE A 907 -8.78 -17.09 36.04
N ASP A 908 -9.61 -16.38 36.81
CA ASP A 908 -9.81 -16.73 38.22
C ASP A 908 -10.43 -18.13 38.39
N ARG A 909 -11.34 -18.53 37.48
CA ARG A 909 -11.90 -19.90 37.46
C ARG A 909 -10.87 -20.94 37.03
N MET A 910 -10.18 -20.70 35.91
CA MET A 910 -9.15 -21.61 35.40
C MET A 910 -8.04 -21.89 36.41
N LYS A 911 -7.59 -20.85 37.13
CA LYS A 911 -6.57 -20.94 38.18
C LYS A 911 -6.95 -21.97 39.27
N ASN A 912 -8.25 -22.15 39.53
CA ASN A 912 -8.75 -23.06 40.56
C ASN A 912 -9.11 -24.45 40.01
N GLU A 913 -9.44 -24.57 38.72
CA GLU A 913 -9.90 -25.82 38.09
C GLU A 913 -8.76 -26.67 37.50
N VAL A 914 -7.65 -26.05 37.06
CA VAL A 914 -6.53 -26.76 36.43
C VAL A 914 -5.26 -26.61 37.28
N PRO A 915 -4.70 -27.69 37.85
CA PRO A 915 -3.37 -27.65 38.46
C PRO A 915 -2.33 -27.45 37.34
N MET A 916 -2.07 -26.19 36.99
CA MET A 916 -1.09 -25.83 35.97
C MET A 916 0.28 -25.61 36.62
N MET A 917 1.09 -26.68 36.65
CA MET A 917 2.53 -26.52 36.77
C MET A 917 3.14 -26.78 35.40
N VAL A 918 3.49 -25.70 34.70
CA VAL A 918 4.49 -25.80 33.62
C VAL A 918 5.74 -26.44 34.25
N PRO A 919 6.30 -27.53 33.67
CA PRO A 919 7.48 -28.17 34.25
C PRO A 919 8.57 -27.14 34.50
N LYS A 920 9.27 -27.24 35.64
CA LYS A 920 10.33 -26.27 36.01
C LYS A 920 11.36 -26.11 34.89
N THR A 921 11.73 -27.22 34.24
CA THR A 921 12.59 -27.29 33.05
C THR A 921 12.08 -26.42 31.88
N THR A 922 10.78 -26.40 31.64
CA THR A 922 10.13 -25.58 30.62
C THR A 922 10.14 -24.10 31.03
N SER A 923 9.85 -23.79 32.30
CA SER A 923 9.79 -22.40 32.77
C SER A 923 11.17 -21.68 32.80
N GLU A 924 12.25 -22.44 32.98
CA GLU A 924 13.63 -21.91 33.01
C GLU A 924 14.19 -21.66 31.60
N THR A 925 13.76 -22.49 30.63
CA THR A 925 14.21 -22.42 29.24
C THR A 925 13.34 -21.50 28.39
N LEU A 926 12.02 -21.47 28.60
CA LEU A 926 11.10 -20.60 27.86
C LEU A 926 11.31 -19.14 28.25
N LYS A 927 11.66 -18.30 27.28
CA LYS A 927 11.85 -16.86 27.47
C LYS A 927 10.55 -16.09 27.28
N HIS A 928 9.88 -16.29 26.13
CA HIS A 928 8.62 -15.63 25.80
C HIS A 928 7.91 -16.32 24.63
N LYS A 929 6.62 -16.01 24.44
CA LYS A 929 5.83 -16.37 23.27
C LYS A 929 5.42 -15.16 22.44
N ILE A 930 5.28 -15.37 21.13
CA ILE A 930 4.83 -14.38 20.14
C ILE A 930 3.63 -14.96 19.37
N ASN A 931 2.68 -14.11 18.97
CA ASN A 931 1.54 -14.50 18.16
C ASN A 931 1.60 -13.83 16.77
N PRO A 932 2.01 -14.55 15.71
CA PRO A 932 2.02 -14.06 14.34
C PRO A 932 0.66 -13.82 13.71
N SER A 933 -0.39 -14.43 14.26
CA SER A 933 -1.78 -14.25 13.81
C SER A 933 -2.49 -13.15 14.59
N ALA A 934 -1.75 -12.30 15.30
CA ALA A 934 -2.29 -11.20 16.08
C ALA A 934 -3.16 -10.28 15.22
N GLY A 935 -4.48 -10.33 15.44
CA GLY A 935 -5.45 -9.50 14.73
C GLY A 935 -6.30 -10.23 13.69
N GLU A 936 -6.06 -11.51 13.45
CA GLU A 936 -6.94 -12.41 12.69
C GLU A 936 -7.93 -13.08 13.67
N THR A 937 -9.13 -13.50 13.24
CA THR A 937 -10.09 -14.24 14.10
C THR A 937 -9.60 -15.60 14.53
N PHE A 938 -8.85 -16.28 13.66
CA PHE A 938 -8.37 -17.63 13.91
C PHE A 938 -6.84 -17.66 13.87
N PRO A 939 -6.19 -18.40 14.78
CA PRO A 939 -4.77 -18.64 14.67
C PRO A 939 -4.44 -19.38 13.36
N GLN A 940 -3.34 -18.99 12.72
CA GLN A 940 -2.81 -19.66 11.54
C GLN A 940 -1.64 -20.56 11.93
N ALA A 941 -1.49 -21.68 11.23
CA ALA A 941 -0.37 -22.57 11.46
C ALA A 941 0.96 -21.89 11.06
N ILE A 942 1.98 -22.07 11.90
CA ILE A 942 3.33 -21.59 11.60
C ILE A 942 4.04 -22.67 10.80
N ASP A 943 4.20 -22.45 9.50
CA ASP A 943 4.72 -23.46 8.58
C ASP A 943 6.24 -23.40 8.44
N VAL A 944 6.84 -22.21 8.43
CA VAL A 944 8.29 -22.01 8.29
C VAL A 944 8.76 -20.84 9.15
N LEU A 945 9.95 -20.97 9.74
CA LEU A 945 10.63 -19.90 10.50
C LEU A 945 12.05 -19.70 9.97
N LEU A 946 12.46 -18.44 9.81
CA LEU A 946 13.83 -18.07 9.44
C LEU A 946 14.29 -16.85 10.24
N TYR A 947 15.41 -16.99 10.96
CA TYR A 947 16.11 -15.87 11.58
C TYR A 947 17.16 -15.31 10.62
N THR A 948 17.22 -13.98 10.51
CA THR A 948 18.19 -13.24 9.71
C THR A 948 18.95 -12.25 10.59
N PRO A 949 20.28 -12.38 10.78
CA PRO A 949 21.05 -11.44 11.60
C PRO A 949 21.04 -10.03 11.02
N GLY A 950 21.15 -9.03 11.90
CA GLY A 950 21.23 -7.62 11.52
C GLY A 950 22.67 -7.20 11.23
N HIS A 951 22.90 -6.43 10.16
CA HIS A 951 24.24 -5.92 9.83
C HIS A 951 24.18 -4.48 9.31
N LEU A 952 25.21 -3.70 9.64
CA LEU A 952 25.43 -2.34 9.13
C LEU A 952 26.26 -2.44 7.85
N ASP A 953 25.66 -2.25 6.69
CA ASP A 953 26.45 -1.91 5.50
C ASP A 953 27.07 -0.52 5.73
N PRO A 954 28.37 -0.30 5.45
CA PRO A 954 29.01 1.01 5.61
C PRO A 954 28.38 2.14 4.78
N SER A 955 27.53 1.82 3.80
CA SER A 955 26.74 2.78 3.02
C SER A 955 25.36 3.10 3.62
N GLU A 956 24.95 2.43 4.71
CA GLU A 956 23.58 2.46 5.24
C GLU A 956 23.40 3.28 6.53
N ARG A 957 22.16 3.74 6.74
CA ARG A 957 21.76 4.41 7.99
C ARG A 957 21.59 3.38 9.11
N PRO A 958 21.95 3.71 10.36
CA PRO A 958 21.96 2.76 11.49
C PRO A 958 20.58 2.18 11.88
N GLY A 959 19.46 2.72 11.39
CA GLY A 959 18.10 2.27 11.75
C GLY A 959 17.52 1.10 10.97
N ASN A 960 18.18 0.60 9.91
CA ASN A 960 17.68 -0.54 9.11
C ASN A 960 18.45 -1.86 9.33
N ALA A 961 19.45 -1.83 10.21
CA ALA A 961 20.38 -2.93 10.47
C ALA A 961 19.91 -3.91 11.57
N HIS A 962 18.62 -3.90 11.92
CA HIS A 962 18.08 -4.77 12.98
C HIS A 962 17.95 -6.22 12.51
N PRO A 963 18.21 -7.21 13.38
CA PRO A 963 17.96 -8.62 13.07
C PRO A 963 16.46 -8.84 12.86
N LYS A 964 16.08 -9.81 12.02
CA LYS A 964 14.68 -10.07 11.67
C LYS A 964 14.31 -11.54 11.85
N LEU A 965 13.06 -11.79 12.19
CA LEU A 965 12.44 -13.11 12.22
C LEU A 965 11.33 -13.17 11.18
N TRP A 966 11.49 -14.05 10.20
CA TRP A 966 10.53 -14.33 9.15
C TRP A 966 9.65 -15.51 9.56
N CYS A 967 8.36 -15.36 9.37
CA CYS A 967 7.36 -16.35 9.74
C CYS A 967 6.41 -16.61 8.57
N ALA A 968 6.44 -17.81 8.00
CA ALA A 968 5.45 -18.25 7.04
C ALA A 968 4.18 -18.74 7.75
N LEU A 969 3.05 -18.21 7.32
CA LEU A 969 1.72 -18.65 7.72
C LEU A 969 1.07 -19.44 6.59
N SER A 970 -0.12 -19.97 6.87
CA SER A 970 -0.92 -20.67 5.87
C SER A 970 -1.32 -19.76 4.69
N GLU A 971 -1.66 -20.36 3.54
CA GLU A 971 -2.13 -19.65 2.33
C GLU A 971 -1.15 -18.65 1.68
N GLY A 972 0.15 -18.92 1.74
CA GLY A 972 1.15 -18.11 1.04
C GLY A 972 1.44 -16.75 1.70
N LYS A 973 1.07 -16.63 2.99
CA LYS A 973 1.26 -15.43 3.80
C LYS A 973 2.58 -15.50 4.56
N ALA A 974 3.27 -14.38 4.73
CA ALA A 974 4.43 -14.28 5.62
C ALA A 974 4.40 -12.98 6.45
N VAL A 975 4.84 -13.06 7.70
CA VAL A 975 4.98 -11.93 8.62
C VAL A 975 6.44 -11.79 9.01
N VAL A 976 6.91 -10.55 9.16
CA VAL A 976 8.30 -10.26 9.53
C VAL A 976 8.32 -9.44 10.82
N PHE A 977 9.10 -9.92 11.78
CA PHE A 977 9.36 -9.29 13.06
C PHE A 977 10.78 -8.75 13.11
N ASP A 978 10.98 -7.65 13.82
CA ASP A 978 12.28 -7.24 14.31
C ASP A 978 12.66 -8.18 15.47
N ALA A 979 13.76 -8.92 15.37
CA ALA A 979 14.15 -9.89 16.38
C ALA A 979 14.83 -9.26 17.62
N SER A 980 15.17 -7.97 17.58
CA SER A 980 15.76 -7.27 18.72
C SER A 980 14.67 -6.78 19.69
N THR A 981 13.57 -6.29 19.14
CA THR A 981 12.42 -5.75 19.87
C THR A 981 11.23 -6.71 19.91
N TRP A 982 11.24 -7.71 19.04
CA TRP A 982 10.12 -8.60 18.70
C TRP A 982 8.95 -7.89 18.03
N SER A 983 9.03 -6.61 17.67
CA SER A 983 7.93 -5.86 17.04
C SER A 983 7.65 -6.26 15.58
N ILE A 984 6.40 -6.13 15.12
CA ILE A 984 6.03 -6.42 13.72
C ILE A 984 6.61 -5.32 12.82
N GLN A 985 7.46 -5.68 11.86
CA GLN A 985 7.98 -4.75 10.85
C GLN A 985 7.06 -4.67 9.62
N GLN A 986 6.47 -5.80 9.19
CA GLN A 986 5.46 -5.81 8.13
C GLN A 986 4.26 -6.70 8.47
N HIS A 987 3.07 -6.11 8.35
CA HIS A 987 1.80 -6.82 8.34
C HIS A 987 1.63 -7.63 7.04
N CYS A 988 1.87 -8.94 7.11
CA CYS A 988 1.46 -9.96 6.13
C CYS A 988 1.75 -9.67 4.64
N PHE A 989 2.79 -10.29 4.08
CA PHE A 989 3.01 -10.41 2.64
C PHE A 989 2.23 -11.60 2.09
N LYS A 990 1.42 -11.40 1.05
CA LYS A 990 0.90 -12.52 0.26
C LYS A 990 1.75 -12.69 -1.00
N MET A 991 2.53 -13.76 -1.07
CA MET A 991 3.46 -14.02 -2.18
C MET A 991 2.80 -14.84 -3.29
N GLY A 992 1.84 -15.69 -2.91
CA GLY A 992 1.07 -16.54 -3.80
C GLY A 992 -0.24 -16.97 -3.14
N ARG A 993 -0.93 -17.93 -3.77
CA ARG A 993 -2.13 -18.58 -3.20
C ARG A 993 -1.79 -19.88 -2.47
N SER A 994 -0.61 -20.42 -2.73
CA SER A 994 -0.15 -21.70 -2.22
C SER A 994 0.70 -21.57 -0.96
N LYS A 995 0.78 -22.64 -0.18
CA LYS A 995 1.57 -22.71 1.06
C LYS A 995 3.07 -22.56 0.80
N LEU A 996 3.74 -21.80 1.65
CA LEU A 996 5.20 -21.67 1.67
C LEU A 996 5.82 -22.88 2.40
N THR A 997 6.90 -23.42 1.86
CA THR A 997 7.46 -24.71 2.31
C THR A 997 8.83 -24.57 2.97
N CYS A 998 9.66 -23.63 2.52
CA CYS A 998 11.01 -23.42 3.04
C CYS A 998 11.46 -21.96 2.84
N MET A 999 12.41 -21.52 3.66
CA MET A 999 12.98 -20.17 3.63
C MET A 999 14.47 -20.22 3.96
N ILE A 1000 15.28 -19.48 3.22
CA ILE A 1000 16.71 -19.35 3.52
C ILE A 1000 17.20 -17.93 3.21
N MET A 1001 18.10 -17.41 4.05
CA MET A 1001 18.83 -16.18 3.74
C MET A 1001 19.88 -16.50 2.66
N VAL A 1002 19.90 -15.67 1.61
CA VAL A 1002 20.85 -15.79 0.51
C VAL A 1002 21.51 -14.43 0.31
N GLU A 1003 22.84 -14.36 0.46
CA GLU A 1003 23.57 -13.09 0.60
C GLU A 1003 23.04 -12.23 1.78
N GLN A 1004 23.71 -11.12 2.13
CA GLN A 1004 23.34 -10.31 3.29
C GLN A 1004 22.02 -9.52 3.11
N SER A 1005 21.41 -9.55 1.92
CA SER A 1005 20.28 -8.68 1.57
C SER A 1005 19.08 -9.39 0.95
N GLN A 1006 19.11 -10.73 0.73
CA GLN A 1006 18.00 -11.46 0.11
C GLN A 1006 17.52 -12.65 0.95
N VAL A 1007 16.23 -12.96 0.84
CA VAL A 1007 15.62 -14.18 1.38
C VAL A 1007 14.94 -14.91 0.23
N TRP A 1008 15.27 -16.18 0.05
CA TRP A 1008 14.64 -17.06 -0.93
C TRP A 1008 13.61 -17.93 -0.24
N ILE A 1009 12.42 -18.02 -0.83
CA ILE A 1009 11.26 -18.67 -0.24
C ILE A 1009 10.67 -19.66 -1.24
N GLY A 1010 10.69 -20.95 -0.91
CA GLY A 1010 10.05 -21.99 -1.71
C GLY A 1010 8.55 -22.12 -1.41
N SER A 1011 7.79 -22.56 -2.41
CA SER A 1011 6.35 -22.70 -2.34
C SER A 1011 5.86 -23.97 -3.04
N GLN A 1012 4.66 -24.44 -2.67
CA GLN A 1012 4.00 -25.58 -3.32
C GLN A 1012 3.60 -25.30 -4.78
N ASP A 1013 3.50 -24.04 -5.19
CA ASP A 1013 3.22 -23.69 -6.60
C ASP A 1013 4.44 -23.79 -7.52
N SER A 1014 5.50 -24.49 -7.09
CA SER A 1014 6.76 -24.70 -7.82
C SER A 1014 7.62 -23.45 -8.03
N ASN A 1015 7.27 -22.33 -7.41
CA ASN A 1015 8.00 -21.07 -7.52
C ASN A 1015 8.94 -20.85 -6.31
N ILE A 1016 10.02 -20.12 -6.56
CA ILE A 1016 10.90 -19.59 -5.51
C ILE A 1016 10.83 -18.08 -5.55
N TYR A 1017 10.31 -17.47 -4.50
CA TYR A 1017 10.20 -16.03 -4.36
C TYR A 1017 11.48 -15.45 -3.78
N ILE A 1018 12.02 -14.41 -4.41
CA ILE A 1018 13.22 -13.71 -3.93
C ILE A 1018 12.80 -12.36 -3.37
N ILE A 1019 12.99 -12.20 -2.07
CA ILE A 1019 12.63 -11.00 -1.34
C ILE A 1019 13.88 -10.24 -0.97
N ASN A 1020 13.91 -8.97 -1.36
CA ASN A 1020 14.90 -8.05 -0.83
C ASN A 1020 14.52 -7.68 0.60
N THR A 1021 15.43 -7.95 1.55
CA THR A 1021 15.19 -7.77 2.98
C THR A 1021 15.11 -6.30 3.41
N HIS A 1022 15.52 -5.34 2.56
CA HIS A 1022 15.46 -3.91 2.83
C HIS A 1022 14.16 -3.30 2.26
N SER A 1023 13.87 -3.56 0.98
CA SER A 1023 12.66 -3.01 0.34
C SER A 1023 11.39 -3.80 0.65
N MET A 1024 11.52 -4.97 1.29
CA MET A 1024 10.41 -5.85 1.64
C MET A 1024 9.51 -6.20 0.44
N SER A 1025 10.10 -6.27 -0.76
CA SER A 1025 9.37 -6.49 -2.00
C SER A 1025 9.89 -7.73 -2.71
N CYS A 1026 8.97 -8.62 -3.10
CA CYS A 1026 9.25 -9.72 -4.01
C CYS A 1026 9.23 -9.21 -5.45
N ASN A 1027 10.39 -8.84 -5.99
CA ASN A 1027 10.49 -8.35 -7.36
C ASN A 1027 10.97 -9.44 -8.35
N LYS A 1028 11.50 -10.57 -7.85
CA LYS A 1028 12.06 -11.65 -8.67
C LYS A 1028 11.52 -13.00 -8.22
N GLN A 1029 11.37 -13.92 -9.16
CA GLN A 1029 10.94 -15.29 -8.94
C GLN A 1029 11.75 -16.26 -9.80
N LEU A 1030 11.99 -17.47 -9.30
CA LEU A 1030 12.62 -18.56 -10.05
C LEU A 1030 11.58 -19.67 -10.25
N ASN A 1031 11.35 -20.05 -11.52
CA ASN A 1031 10.20 -20.88 -11.91
C ASN A 1031 10.63 -22.17 -12.65
N ASP A 1032 11.88 -22.60 -12.47
CA ASP A 1032 12.42 -23.74 -13.23
C ASP A 1032 11.94 -25.09 -12.67
N HIS A 1033 11.62 -25.18 -11.38
CA HIS A 1033 11.00 -26.36 -10.77
C HIS A 1033 9.60 -26.65 -11.35
N ARG A 1034 9.23 -27.93 -11.40
CA ARG A 1034 7.95 -28.41 -11.97
C ARG A 1034 7.00 -29.02 -10.94
N SER A 1035 7.45 -29.04 -9.69
CA SER A 1035 6.75 -29.60 -8.54
C SER A 1035 7.10 -28.75 -7.31
N ASP A 1036 6.37 -28.96 -6.21
CA ASP A 1036 6.53 -28.30 -4.92
C ASP A 1036 8.02 -28.17 -4.55
N VAL A 1037 8.46 -26.95 -4.26
CA VAL A 1037 9.81 -26.73 -3.73
C VAL A 1037 9.83 -27.24 -2.30
N THR A 1038 10.74 -28.14 -1.94
CA THR A 1038 10.72 -28.80 -0.63
C THR A 1038 11.72 -28.23 0.36
N ASP A 1039 12.92 -27.87 -0.10
CA ASP A 1039 13.99 -27.31 0.74
C ASP A 1039 14.97 -26.51 -0.13
N ILE A 1040 15.78 -25.64 0.48
CA ILE A 1040 16.79 -24.82 -0.22
C ILE A 1040 18.05 -24.76 0.63
N VAL A 1041 19.21 -25.07 0.03
CA VAL A 1041 20.52 -24.91 0.67
C VAL A 1041 21.36 -23.87 -0.07
N VAL A 1042 22.28 -23.22 0.64
CA VAL A 1042 23.18 -22.23 0.07
C VAL A 1042 24.62 -22.74 0.14
N ASP A 1043 25.29 -22.75 -1.00
CA ASP A 1043 26.74 -22.88 -1.18
C ASP A 1043 27.36 -21.50 -1.43
N LYS A 1044 28.70 -21.37 -1.31
CA LYS A 1044 29.47 -20.11 -1.39
C LYS A 1044 29.04 -19.15 -2.50
N LYS A 1045 28.58 -19.66 -3.64
CA LYS A 1045 28.11 -18.84 -4.78
C LYS A 1045 26.77 -19.30 -5.37
N SER A 1046 26.17 -20.35 -4.82
CA SER A 1046 24.99 -20.98 -5.41
C SER A 1046 23.88 -21.26 -4.40
N GLY A 1047 22.64 -20.86 -4.71
CA GLY A 1047 21.45 -21.36 -4.04
C GLY A 1047 20.97 -22.64 -4.72
N ILE A 1048 20.76 -23.71 -3.97
CA ILE A 1048 20.42 -25.05 -4.48
C ILE A 1048 19.06 -25.46 -3.91
N PRO A 1049 17.94 -25.05 -4.52
CA PRO A 1049 16.61 -25.57 -4.25
C PRO A 1049 16.41 -27.02 -4.68
N SER A 1050 15.55 -27.73 -3.95
CA SER A 1050 15.03 -29.05 -4.28
C SER A 1050 13.52 -29.04 -4.49
N SER A 1051 13.00 -29.95 -5.30
CA SER A 1051 11.56 -30.19 -5.45
C SER A 1051 11.14 -31.63 -5.16
N LEU A 1052 9.85 -31.81 -4.88
CA LEU A 1052 9.24 -33.08 -4.47
C LEU A 1052 9.45 -34.20 -5.50
N ASP A 1053 9.47 -33.86 -6.79
CA ASP A 1053 9.75 -34.77 -7.91
C ASP A 1053 11.21 -35.23 -8.00
N GLY A 1054 12.10 -34.79 -7.09
CA GLY A 1054 13.51 -35.17 -7.04
C GLY A 1054 14.44 -34.28 -7.86
N ALA A 1055 13.95 -33.17 -8.43
CA ALA A 1055 14.81 -32.23 -9.12
C ALA A 1055 15.56 -31.32 -8.14
N VAL A 1056 16.85 -31.12 -8.39
CA VAL A 1056 17.74 -30.22 -7.63
C VAL A 1056 18.39 -29.26 -8.62
N ILE A 1057 18.19 -27.97 -8.45
CA ILE A 1057 18.64 -26.95 -9.40
C ILE A 1057 19.60 -26.00 -8.69
N ALA A 1058 20.86 -25.95 -9.10
CA ALA A 1058 21.83 -25.01 -8.56
C ALA A 1058 21.78 -23.68 -9.33
N TRP A 1059 21.52 -22.60 -8.62
CA TRP A 1059 21.41 -21.24 -9.14
C TRP A 1059 22.57 -20.38 -8.66
N ASN A 1060 23.21 -19.64 -9.56
CA ASN A 1060 24.14 -18.60 -9.15
C ASN A 1060 23.37 -17.47 -8.46
N ILE A 1061 23.78 -17.10 -7.24
CA ILE A 1061 23.04 -16.16 -6.40
C ILE A 1061 23.02 -14.75 -7.02
N SER A 1062 24.18 -14.25 -7.44
CA SER A 1062 24.31 -12.87 -7.91
C SER A 1062 23.69 -12.67 -9.30
N THR A 1063 23.83 -13.65 -10.20
CA THR A 1063 23.29 -13.57 -11.57
C THR A 1063 21.89 -14.14 -11.74
N LEU A 1064 21.40 -14.92 -10.77
CA LEU A 1064 20.14 -15.67 -10.83
C LEU A 1064 20.02 -16.51 -12.12
N LYS A 1065 21.12 -17.14 -12.52
CA LYS A 1065 21.16 -18.09 -13.64
C LYS A 1065 21.37 -19.50 -13.12
N VAL A 1066 20.77 -20.47 -13.79
CA VAL A 1066 20.98 -21.89 -13.51
C VAL A 1066 22.43 -22.25 -13.84
N ASN A 1067 23.17 -22.69 -12.83
CA ASN A 1067 24.49 -23.28 -13.00
C ASN A 1067 24.37 -24.73 -13.46
N ARG A 1068 23.52 -25.51 -12.78
CA ARG A 1068 23.37 -26.97 -12.97
C ARG A 1068 21.96 -27.44 -12.61
N VAL A 1069 21.51 -28.49 -13.28
CA VAL A 1069 20.26 -29.19 -12.99
C VAL A 1069 20.58 -30.67 -12.77
N PHE A 1070 20.02 -31.25 -11.72
CA PHE A 1070 20.18 -32.66 -11.40
C PHE A 1070 18.82 -33.29 -11.09
N GLN A 1071 18.63 -34.53 -11.50
CA GLN A 1071 17.43 -35.31 -11.22
C GLN A 1071 17.84 -36.54 -10.40
N LEU A 1072 17.34 -36.63 -9.17
CA LEU A 1072 17.57 -37.80 -8.34
C LEU A 1072 16.76 -39.00 -8.85
N PRO A 1073 17.26 -40.24 -8.66
CA PRO A 1073 16.59 -41.45 -9.11
C PRO A 1073 15.30 -41.79 -8.33
N CYS A 1074 14.95 -40.99 -7.32
CA CYS A 1074 13.84 -41.24 -6.41
C CYS A 1074 12.92 -40.01 -6.37
N GLN A 1075 11.61 -40.26 -6.31
CA GLN A 1075 10.58 -39.23 -6.08
C GLN A 1075 10.35 -39.07 -4.57
N ASN A 1076 9.67 -38.00 -4.16
CA ASN A 1076 9.41 -37.60 -2.77
C ASN A 1076 10.68 -37.16 -2.01
N LEU A 1077 11.41 -36.21 -2.58
CA LEU A 1077 12.54 -35.56 -1.91
C LEU A 1077 12.02 -34.55 -0.87
N THR A 1078 12.23 -34.84 0.41
CA THR A 1078 11.63 -34.07 1.52
C THR A 1078 12.55 -33.01 2.09
N SER A 1079 13.88 -33.23 2.13
CA SER A 1079 14.86 -32.27 2.64
C SER A 1079 16.25 -32.52 2.07
N ILE A 1080 17.07 -31.47 2.03
CA ILE A 1080 18.47 -31.53 1.59
C ILE A 1080 19.39 -30.81 2.60
N LYS A 1081 20.64 -31.28 2.73
CA LYS A 1081 21.69 -30.65 3.55
C LYS A 1081 23.03 -30.66 2.83
N LEU A 1082 23.79 -29.58 2.94
CA LEU A 1082 25.13 -29.46 2.39
C LEU A 1082 26.17 -29.62 3.50
N HIS A 1083 27.12 -30.54 3.34
CA HIS A 1083 28.22 -30.75 4.28
C HIS A 1083 29.48 -31.22 3.54
N ASN A 1084 30.62 -30.56 3.74
CA ASN A 1084 31.91 -30.87 3.09
C ASN A 1084 31.79 -31.11 1.56
N ASP A 1085 31.14 -30.19 0.84
CA ASP A 1085 30.92 -30.28 -0.61
C ASP A 1085 30.15 -31.54 -1.08
N GLN A 1086 29.43 -32.20 -0.15
CA GLN A 1086 28.49 -33.28 -0.43
C GLN A 1086 27.07 -32.82 -0.11
N LEU A 1087 26.16 -33.06 -1.06
CA LEU A 1087 24.73 -32.84 -0.91
C LEU A 1087 24.07 -34.12 -0.41
N TRP A 1088 23.53 -34.08 0.79
CA TRP A 1088 22.74 -35.14 1.39
C TRP A 1088 21.26 -34.89 1.09
N CYS A 1089 20.60 -35.88 0.49
CA CYS A 1089 19.23 -35.78 0.00
C CYS A 1089 18.38 -36.84 0.68
N CYS A 1090 17.36 -36.41 1.43
CA CYS A 1090 16.43 -37.32 2.07
C CYS A 1090 15.21 -37.53 1.17
N THR A 1091 15.02 -38.77 0.74
CA THR A 1091 13.85 -39.20 -0.03
C THR A 1091 12.98 -40.06 0.87
N GLY A 1092 11.70 -40.19 0.56
CA GLY A 1092 10.78 -40.99 1.39
C GLY A 1092 11.30 -42.40 1.70
N SER A 1093 12.04 -43.04 0.79
CA SER A 1093 12.54 -44.42 0.95
C SER A 1093 14.01 -44.55 1.36
N CYS A 1094 14.84 -43.53 1.11
CA CYS A 1094 16.29 -43.61 1.34
C CYS A 1094 16.95 -42.24 1.52
N ILE A 1095 18.15 -42.23 2.12
CA ILE A 1095 19.02 -41.03 2.17
C ILE A 1095 20.16 -41.24 1.16
N LEU A 1096 20.30 -40.30 0.23
CA LEU A 1096 21.28 -40.32 -0.84
C LEU A 1096 22.37 -39.27 -0.57
N VAL A 1097 23.63 -39.61 -0.81
CA VAL A 1097 24.74 -38.65 -0.76
C VAL A 1097 25.26 -38.45 -2.16
N VAL A 1098 25.36 -37.18 -2.56
CA VAL A 1098 25.68 -36.77 -3.92
C VAL A 1098 26.81 -35.75 -3.88
N SER A 1099 27.85 -35.94 -4.70
CA SER A 1099 28.94 -34.95 -4.81
C SER A 1099 28.42 -33.62 -5.38
N THR A 1100 28.78 -32.45 -4.83
CA THR A 1100 28.37 -31.18 -5.45
C THR A 1100 29.12 -30.85 -6.75
N HIS A 1101 30.27 -31.49 -7.00
CA HIS A 1101 31.07 -31.27 -8.20
C HIS A 1101 30.66 -32.16 -9.36
N GLU A 1102 30.39 -33.44 -9.10
CA GLU A 1102 30.04 -34.42 -10.15
C GLU A 1102 28.58 -34.83 -10.11
N PHE A 1103 27.85 -34.50 -9.04
CA PHE A 1103 26.49 -34.97 -8.75
C PHE A 1103 26.29 -36.47 -8.96
N GLN A 1104 27.36 -37.26 -8.80
CA GLN A 1104 27.28 -38.70 -8.77
C GLN A 1104 26.83 -39.20 -7.40
N LEU A 1105 25.97 -40.23 -7.42
CA LEU A 1105 25.55 -40.93 -6.21
C LEU A 1105 26.77 -41.61 -5.58
N GLN A 1106 27.13 -41.17 -4.38
CA GLN A 1106 28.25 -41.73 -3.62
C GLN A 1106 27.78 -42.80 -2.64
N LEU A 1107 26.64 -42.58 -1.98
CA LEU A 1107 26.11 -43.46 -0.95
C LEU A 1107 24.58 -43.48 -0.99
N LYS A 1108 23.98 -44.65 -0.71
CA LYS A 1108 22.53 -44.84 -0.54
C LYS A 1108 22.29 -45.59 0.77
N ILE A 1109 21.47 -45.01 1.64
CA ILE A 1109 21.08 -45.60 2.92
C ILE A 1109 19.62 -46.02 2.81
N GLU A 1110 19.37 -47.33 2.82
CA GLU A 1110 18.04 -47.92 2.64
C GLU A 1110 17.41 -48.35 3.98
N HIS A 1111 16.07 -48.36 3.98
CA HIS A 1111 15.26 -48.80 5.11
C HIS A 1111 15.29 -50.33 5.27
N HIS A 1112 15.93 -50.85 6.32
CA HIS A 1112 16.00 -52.30 6.60
C HIS A 1112 14.96 -52.83 7.60
N LEU A 1113 13.99 -52.02 8.04
CA LEU A 1113 12.93 -52.46 8.96
C LEU A 1113 11.75 -53.06 8.17
N LYS A 1114 11.33 -54.28 8.54
CA LYS A 1114 10.27 -55.08 7.88
C LYS A 1114 8.83 -54.61 8.16
N ASP A 1115 8.63 -53.44 8.79
CA ASP A 1115 7.30 -52.95 9.17
C ASP A 1115 6.76 -51.86 8.23
N VAL A 1116 5.43 -51.89 8.09
CA VAL A 1116 4.61 -51.33 7.01
C VAL A 1116 4.69 -49.79 6.87
N CYS A 1117 4.71 -49.28 5.63
CA CYS A 1117 4.41 -47.90 5.19
C CYS A 1117 5.12 -46.72 5.88
N SER A 1118 6.32 -46.89 6.43
CA SER A 1118 7.10 -45.81 7.05
C SER A 1118 8.05 -45.16 6.03
N HIS A 1119 7.99 -43.82 5.86
CA HIS A 1119 8.93 -43.07 5.02
C HIS A 1119 9.75 -42.08 5.86
N PHE A 1120 10.99 -41.78 5.46
CA PHE A 1120 11.81 -40.77 6.14
C PHE A 1120 11.10 -39.41 6.13
N LEU A 1121 11.08 -38.74 7.28
CA LEU A 1121 10.45 -37.43 7.43
C LEU A 1121 11.49 -36.31 7.38
N CYS A 1122 12.50 -36.37 8.25
CA CYS A 1122 13.56 -35.37 8.34
C CYS A 1122 14.86 -35.98 8.87
N PHE A 1123 15.99 -35.33 8.57
CA PHE A 1123 17.31 -35.75 9.02
C PHE A 1123 18.20 -34.56 9.36
N GLN A 1124 19.22 -34.80 10.18
CA GLN A 1124 20.25 -33.84 10.55
C GLN A 1124 21.62 -34.50 10.59
N LEU A 1125 22.65 -33.73 10.23
CA LEU A 1125 24.05 -34.15 10.26
C LEU A 1125 24.75 -33.53 11.46
N PHE A 1126 25.43 -34.36 12.23
CA PHE A 1126 26.13 -33.96 13.44
C PHE A 1126 27.64 -34.30 13.33
N PRO A 1127 28.52 -33.31 13.14
CA PRO A 1127 29.97 -33.53 13.10
C PRO A 1127 30.52 -33.75 14.51
N GLU A 1128 31.11 -34.92 14.75
CA GLU A 1128 31.96 -35.22 15.90
C GLU A 1128 33.44 -35.05 15.53
N VAL A 1129 34.33 -35.02 16.53
CA VAL A 1129 35.76 -34.74 16.38
C VAL A 1129 36.45 -35.61 15.32
N PHE A 1130 35.97 -36.84 15.08
CA PHE A 1130 36.61 -37.80 14.18
C PHE A 1130 35.68 -38.47 13.15
N TYR A 1131 34.38 -38.19 13.14
CA TYR A 1131 33.40 -38.74 12.19
C TYR A 1131 32.06 -37.99 12.23
N LEU A 1132 31.17 -38.25 11.27
CA LEU A 1132 29.83 -37.63 11.17
C LEU A 1132 28.78 -38.63 11.70
N ASN A 1133 27.79 -38.14 12.45
CA ASN A 1133 26.61 -38.91 12.84
C ASN A 1133 25.40 -38.41 12.07
N LEU A 1134 24.64 -39.33 11.48
CA LEU A 1134 23.38 -39.05 10.80
C LEU A 1134 22.22 -39.35 11.74
N TRP A 1135 21.39 -38.35 12.01
CA TRP A 1135 20.18 -38.46 12.82
C TRP A 1135 18.97 -38.38 11.89
N ALA A 1136 18.02 -39.31 11.98
CA ALA A 1136 16.80 -39.24 11.19
C ALA A 1136 15.57 -39.75 11.96
N SER A 1137 14.39 -39.34 11.50
CA SER A 1137 13.10 -39.84 11.97
C SER A 1137 12.22 -40.34 10.82
N TYR A 1138 11.28 -41.22 11.17
CA TYR A 1138 10.27 -41.74 10.25
C TYR A 1138 8.91 -41.10 10.53
N SER A 1139 8.11 -40.97 9.47
CA SER A 1139 6.71 -40.56 9.55
C SER A 1139 5.93 -41.52 10.46
N GLY A 1140 5.16 -40.97 11.40
CA GLY A 1140 4.35 -41.77 12.34
C GLY A 1140 5.13 -42.52 13.43
N SER A 1141 6.44 -42.27 13.58
CA SER A 1141 7.29 -42.89 14.61
C SER A 1141 7.68 -41.88 15.70
N SER A 1142 7.83 -42.38 16.93
CA SER A 1142 8.35 -41.65 18.09
C SER A 1142 9.85 -41.87 18.33
N ASP A 1143 10.53 -42.54 17.40
CA ASP A 1143 11.90 -42.98 17.55
C ASP A 1143 12.87 -42.17 16.68
N LEU A 1144 14.01 -41.78 17.26
CA LEU A 1144 15.16 -41.22 16.55
C LEU A 1144 16.17 -42.32 16.25
N TYR A 1145 16.68 -42.31 15.02
CA TYR A 1145 17.65 -43.27 14.54
C TYR A 1145 18.96 -42.59 14.23
N ILE A 1146 20.07 -43.16 14.72
CA ILE A 1146 21.41 -42.60 14.63
C ILE A 1146 22.32 -43.60 13.92
N TRP A 1147 22.91 -43.18 12.80
CA TRP A 1147 23.92 -43.94 12.06
C TRP A 1147 25.28 -43.28 12.21
N ASN A 1148 26.32 -44.12 12.34
CA ASN A 1148 27.70 -43.68 12.20
C ASN A 1148 28.07 -43.68 10.71
N THR A 1149 28.53 -42.55 10.17
CA THR A 1149 28.85 -42.47 8.74
C THR A 1149 30.10 -43.27 8.33
N LYS A 1150 30.88 -43.81 9.28
CA LYS A 1150 32.00 -44.72 8.99
C LYS A 1150 31.55 -46.14 8.68
N ASP A 1151 30.41 -46.57 9.21
CA ASP A 1151 29.92 -47.93 9.06
C ASP A 1151 28.37 -47.99 9.08
N PHE A 1152 27.80 -48.02 7.89
CA PHE A 1152 26.34 -48.19 7.69
C PHE A 1152 25.88 -49.66 7.77
N SER A 1153 26.79 -50.62 7.94
CA SER A 1153 26.43 -52.04 8.07
C SER A 1153 25.93 -52.40 9.47
N SER A 1154 26.29 -51.60 10.47
CA SER A 1154 25.77 -51.71 11.83
C SER A 1154 24.32 -51.19 11.95
N PRO A 1155 23.44 -51.85 12.74
CA PRO A 1155 22.08 -51.36 12.94
C PRO A 1155 22.09 -49.98 13.62
N PRO A 1156 21.19 -49.05 13.24
CA PRO A 1156 21.16 -47.73 13.83
C PRO A 1156 20.86 -47.77 15.32
N GLN A 1157 21.52 -46.90 16.07
CA GLN A 1157 21.18 -46.68 17.47
C GLN A 1157 19.82 -45.97 17.54
N LYS A 1158 18.94 -46.48 18.40
CA LYS A 1158 17.56 -46.02 18.54
C LYS A 1158 17.37 -45.27 19.87
N ILE A 1159 16.79 -44.07 19.82
CA ILE A 1159 16.36 -43.31 21.00
C ILE A 1159 14.84 -43.16 20.94
N HIS A 1160 14.14 -43.74 21.92
CA HIS A 1160 12.68 -43.65 22.03
C HIS A 1160 12.28 -42.40 22.82
N LEU A 1161 11.37 -41.58 22.27
CA LEU A 1161 10.84 -40.40 22.93
C LEU A 1161 9.53 -40.75 23.67
N GLN A 1162 9.53 -40.62 25.00
CA GLN A 1162 8.36 -40.92 25.83
C GLN A 1162 7.22 -39.91 25.58
N ASP A 1163 5.96 -40.37 25.61
CA ASP A 1163 4.75 -39.57 25.31
C ASP A 1163 4.73 -38.88 23.94
N CYS A 1164 5.49 -39.40 22.97
CA CYS A 1164 5.51 -38.90 21.59
C CYS A 1164 4.66 -39.80 20.70
N SER A 1165 3.77 -39.23 19.88
CA SER A 1165 3.06 -40.01 18.84
C SER A 1165 3.79 -39.96 17.50
N GLU A 1166 4.31 -38.79 17.12
CA GLU A 1166 5.14 -38.63 15.93
C GLU A 1166 6.13 -37.48 16.10
N ILE A 1167 7.32 -37.63 15.51
CA ILE A 1167 8.29 -36.55 15.34
C ILE A 1167 7.89 -35.74 14.12
N THR A 1168 7.94 -34.41 14.20
CA THR A 1168 7.49 -33.51 13.12
C THR A 1168 8.61 -32.68 12.51
N CYS A 1169 9.61 -32.29 13.31
CA CYS A 1169 10.75 -31.50 12.86
C CYS A 1169 11.95 -31.66 13.80
N MET A 1170 13.16 -31.37 13.30
CA MET A 1170 14.38 -31.43 14.10
C MET A 1170 15.44 -30.41 13.63
N ILE A 1171 16.21 -29.87 14.57
CA ILE A 1171 17.32 -28.94 14.31
C ILE A 1171 18.49 -29.23 15.24
N ARG A 1172 19.70 -28.96 14.76
CA ARG A 1172 20.92 -28.98 15.56
C ARG A 1172 21.17 -27.60 16.15
N VAL A 1173 21.48 -27.54 17.45
CA VAL A 1173 21.87 -26.31 18.16
C VAL A 1173 23.01 -26.65 19.10
N LYS A 1174 24.20 -26.05 18.90
CA LYS A 1174 25.43 -26.42 19.64
C LYS A 1174 25.67 -27.95 19.61
N ALA A 1175 25.78 -28.56 20.79
CA ALA A 1175 26.00 -29.99 21.00
C ALA A 1175 24.70 -30.78 21.26
N GLN A 1176 23.54 -30.20 20.92
CA GLN A 1176 22.23 -30.77 21.21
C GLN A 1176 21.38 -30.89 19.94
N MET A 1177 20.53 -31.91 19.93
CA MET A 1177 19.47 -32.12 18.95
C MET A 1177 18.14 -31.72 19.54
N TRP A 1178 17.49 -30.73 18.93
CA TRP A 1178 16.17 -30.25 19.32
C TRP A 1178 15.12 -30.87 18.40
N VAL A 1179 14.15 -31.56 18.99
CA VAL A 1179 13.17 -32.37 18.25
C VAL A 1179 11.77 -31.94 18.64
N GLY A 1180 10.99 -31.47 17.67
CA GLY A 1180 9.58 -31.15 17.82
C GLY A 1180 8.70 -32.38 17.56
N SER A 1181 7.64 -32.51 18.33
CA SER A 1181 6.72 -33.64 18.22
C SER A 1181 5.24 -33.24 18.27
N SER A 1182 4.40 -34.22 17.95
CA SER A 1182 2.98 -34.25 18.24
C SER A 1182 2.68 -35.40 19.22
N ALA A 1183 1.85 -35.13 20.21
CA ALA A 1183 1.28 -36.10 21.14
C ALA A 1183 -0.25 -35.98 21.13
N ARG A 1184 -0.98 -37.11 21.16
CA ARG A 1184 -2.46 -37.11 21.28
C ARG A 1184 -2.86 -37.48 22.70
N LEU A 1185 -3.48 -36.54 23.41
CA LEU A 1185 -4.06 -36.75 24.73
C LEU A 1185 -5.55 -36.36 24.68
N GLN A 1186 -6.44 -37.32 24.98
CA GLN A 1186 -7.89 -37.10 25.00
C GLN A 1186 -8.47 -36.48 23.70
N GLY A 1187 -7.92 -36.87 22.54
CA GLY A 1187 -8.37 -36.38 21.23
C GLY A 1187 -7.85 -34.99 20.83
N LYS A 1188 -7.10 -34.30 21.70
CA LYS A 1188 -6.42 -33.03 21.36
C LYS A 1188 -4.93 -33.28 21.08
N SER A 1189 -4.39 -32.65 20.04
CA SER A 1189 -2.96 -32.61 19.76
C SER A 1189 -2.25 -31.75 20.81
N LYS A 1190 -1.03 -32.12 21.19
CA LYS A 1190 -0.18 -31.37 22.11
C LYS A 1190 1.26 -31.46 21.65
N GLY A 1191 1.94 -30.32 21.57
CA GLY A 1191 3.32 -30.25 21.14
C GLY A 1191 4.30 -30.38 22.29
N LYS A 1192 5.27 -31.30 22.17
CA LYS A 1192 6.43 -31.38 23.05
C LYS A 1192 7.71 -31.13 22.25
N ILE A 1193 8.73 -30.62 22.94
CA ILE A 1193 10.08 -30.48 22.39
C ILE A 1193 11.03 -31.28 23.27
N TYR A 1194 11.84 -32.13 22.65
CA TYR A 1194 12.86 -32.93 23.31
C TYR A 1194 14.23 -32.37 22.96
N VAL A 1195 15.04 -32.14 23.98
CA VAL A 1195 16.45 -31.75 23.83
C VAL A 1195 17.29 -32.98 24.10
N VAL A 1196 17.97 -33.49 23.07
CA VAL A 1196 18.77 -34.72 23.13
C VAL A 1196 20.25 -34.37 23.07
N SER A 1197 21.03 -34.88 24.00
CA SER A 1197 22.49 -34.73 24.01
C SER A 1197 23.09 -35.47 22.82
N ALA A 1198 23.88 -34.81 21.97
CA ALA A 1198 24.57 -35.52 20.90
C ALA A 1198 25.68 -36.44 21.45
N GLU A 1199 26.36 -36.02 22.52
CA GLU A 1199 27.44 -36.78 23.15
C GLU A 1199 26.91 -37.98 23.95
N LYS A 1200 25.91 -37.76 24.81
CA LYS A 1200 25.36 -38.83 25.67
C LYS A 1200 24.31 -39.68 24.97
N LYS A 1201 23.73 -39.17 23.87
CA LYS A 1201 22.63 -39.82 23.12
C LYS A 1201 21.42 -40.15 24.01
N THR A 1202 21.12 -39.26 24.95
CA THR A 1202 19.99 -39.35 25.89
C THR A 1202 19.20 -38.04 25.90
N VAL A 1203 17.90 -38.12 26.19
CA VAL A 1203 17.05 -36.94 26.39
C VAL A 1203 17.52 -36.18 27.65
N GLU A 1204 17.93 -34.92 27.50
CA GLU A 1204 18.36 -34.05 28.60
C GLU A 1204 17.20 -33.23 29.17
N LYS A 1205 16.32 -32.73 28.30
CA LYS A 1205 15.18 -31.88 28.68
C LYS A 1205 13.94 -32.25 27.88
N GLU A 1206 12.80 -32.27 28.57
CA GLU A 1206 11.46 -32.29 27.96
C GLU A 1206 10.78 -30.95 28.20
N LEU A 1207 10.39 -30.29 27.12
CA LEU A 1207 9.83 -28.94 27.12
C LEU A 1207 8.39 -28.96 26.61
N VAL A 1208 7.47 -28.46 27.42
CA VAL A 1208 6.03 -28.45 27.13
C VAL A 1208 5.56 -27.02 26.92
N GLY A 1209 5.91 -26.48 25.76
CA GLY A 1209 5.59 -25.08 25.41
C GLY A 1209 4.33 -24.90 24.61
N HIS A 1210 3.93 -25.89 23.82
CA HIS A 1210 2.86 -25.73 22.83
C HIS A 1210 1.61 -26.53 23.17
N ALA A 1211 0.45 -25.91 22.97
CA ALA A 1211 -0.85 -26.53 23.14
C ALA A 1211 -1.28 -27.34 21.91
N ASP A 1212 -0.56 -27.19 20.79
CA ASP A 1212 -0.75 -27.92 19.54
C ASP A 1212 0.60 -28.45 19.02
N THR A 1213 0.59 -29.26 17.96
CA THR A 1213 1.76 -29.84 17.30
C THR A 1213 2.84 -28.80 17.01
N VAL A 1214 4.10 -29.12 17.31
CA VAL A 1214 5.24 -28.30 16.89
C VAL A 1214 5.49 -28.53 15.40
N ARG A 1215 5.43 -27.50 14.56
CA ARG A 1215 5.55 -27.61 13.10
C ARG A 1215 6.88 -27.13 12.55
N ALA A 1216 7.48 -26.12 13.19
CA ALA A 1216 8.70 -25.49 12.71
C ALA A 1216 9.68 -25.23 13.85
N LEU A 1217 10.97 -25.32 13.56
CA LEU A 1217 12.07 -24.99 14.47
C LEU A 1217 13.11 -24.13 13.75
N CYS A 1218 13.69 -23.16 14.45
CA CYS A 1218 14.73 -22.26 13.93
C CYS A 1218 15.74 -21.91 15.02
N SER A 1219 17.03 -21.82 14.69
CA SER A 1219 18.09 -21.36 15.61
C SER A 1219 18.38 -19.88 15.35
N ALA A 1220 18.49 -19.09 16.41
CA ALA A 1220 18.95 -17.71 16.37
C ALA A 1220 20.33 -17.61 17.05
N GLU A 1221 21.38 -17.62 16.21
CA GLU A 1221 22.79 -17.51 16.62
C GLU A 1221 23.21 -18.55 17.67
N ASP A 1222 22.57 -19.72 17.69
CA ASP A 1222 22.77 -20.78 18.70
C ASP A 1222 22.57 -20.35 20.17
N ARG A 1223 22.03 -19.14 20.38
CA ARG A 1223 21.69 -18.60 21.70
C ARG A 1223 20.23 -18.90 22.05
N TYR A 1224 19.37 -18.84 21.04
CA TYR A 1224 17.94 -19.12 21.19
C TYR A 1224 17.45 -20.12 20.16
N VAL A 1225 16.44 -20.89 20.54
CA VAL A 1225 15.67 -21.75 19.65
C VAL A 1225 14.26 -21.20 19.55
N LEU A 1226 13.72 -21.13 18.35
CA LEU A 1226 12.37 -20.66 18.07
C LEU A 1226 11.54 -21.86 17.60
N SER A 1227 10.35 -22.05 18.16
CA SER A 1227 9.42 -23.12 17.74
C SER A 1227 8.07 -22.55 17.35
N GLY A 1228 7.51 -23.03 16.24
CA GLY A 1228 6.18 -22.63 15.75
C GLY A 1228 5.16 -23.75 15.92
N SER A 1229 3.93 -23.42 16.29
CA SER A 1229 2.84 -24.38 16.50
C SER A 1229 1.91 -24.54 15.29
N GLY A 1230 1.06 -25.56 15.35
CA GLY A 1230 -0.08 -25.75 14.44
C GLY A 1230 -1.22 -24.74 14.63
N ARG A 1231 -2.30 -24.97 13.87
CA ARG A 1231 -3.42 -24.03 13.69
C ARG A 1231 -4.22 -23.79 14.98
N GLU A 1232 -4.26 -24.75 15.91
CA GLU A 1232 -5.05 -24.58 17.14
C GLU A 1232 -4.42 -23.56 18.10
N GLU A 1233 -3.08 -23.37 18.04
CA GLU A 1233 -2.37 -22.37 18.86
C GLU A 1233 -1.85 -21.18 18.03
N GLY A 1234 -1.24 -21.43 16.87
CA GLY A 1234 -0.66 -20.42 15.96
C GLY A 1234 0.37 -19.46 16.59
N LYS A 1235 1.18 -19.92 17.55
CA LYS A 1235 2.19 -19.11 18.28
C LYS A 1235 3.62 -19.58 18.02
N ILE A 1236 4.56 -18.67 18.26
CA ILE A 1236 5.99 -18.94 18.31
C ILE A 1236 6.46 -18.91 19.76
N ALA A 1237 7.17 -19.94 20.22
CA ALA A 1237 7.84 -19.97 21.53
C ALA A 1237 9.35 -19.81 21.38
N ILE A 1238 9.96 -19.05 22.30
CA ILE A 1238 11.38 -18.68 22.24
C ILE A 1238 12.10 -19.26 23.44
N TRP A 1239 13.04 -20.15 23.18
CA TRP A 1239 13.75 -20.96 24.15
C TRP A 1239 15.20 -20.51 24.27
N LYS A 1240 15.75 -20.52 25.48
CA LYS A 1240 17.19 -20.45 25.70
C LYS A 1240 17.81 -21.80 25.35
N ALA A 1241 18.91 -21.77 24.58
CA ALA A 1241 19.60 -22.98 24.17
C ALA A 1241 20.39 -23.64 25.32
N GLU A 1242 20.78 -22.88 26.35
CA GLU A 1242 21.57 -23.37 27.49
C GLU A 1242 20.76 -24.15 28.54
#